data_AF-E8UY09-F1
#
_entry.id   AF-E8UY09-F1
#
_cell.length_a   1.000
_cell.length_b   1.000
_cell.length_c   1.000
_cell.angle_alpha   90.00
_cell.angle_beta   90.00
_cell.angle_gamma   90.00
#
_symmetry.space_group_name_H-M   'P 1'
#
loop_
_entity.id
_entity.type
_entity.pdbx_description
1 polymer ?
#
loop_
_entity_poly.entity_id
_entity_poly.type
_entity_poly.pdbx_seq_one_letter_code
_entity_poly.pdbx_strand_id
1 'polypeptide(L)'
;MSEFATKKQGSATDPLWYKDAVIYELHVKAFADGNGDGIGDFQGLMEKLDYLQALGVTCIWLLPFFPSPGRDDGYDISDYMSVNPNYGTVEDFQAFLEAAHARDMQVMIELVINHTSDQHPWFQQARLAPPGSPERDMYVWSETDKLYSGVRIIFTDTEKSNWTWDETAQAYYWHRFFSHQPDLNFDHPRVLEEVLNAMRFWMDMGVDGLRLDAIPYLVERDGTSCENVPETHVIIKKIRAAIDAEYDNRLILAEANMWPADVRPYFGDGDECQMAFHFPLMPRIYMALRQEDRLPITEIMAQTPAIPDSCQWGLFLRNHDELTLEMVTDDERDYMYLAYSGDPRMRINVGIRRRLAPLLDNNRRRIELLNSLLFSFPGTPILYYGDEIGMGDNIYLGDRNGVRTPMQWNSDRNAGFSRAVPAALYSPVIMDPIWGYQAINVEAQEQDTSSLLHWTRNMIALRKLFQVFGRGTQEFLKPENRKVLAYVREYNGERVVCVANLSRFAQPVTLDLSRWEGMVPVEMLGYVPFPPIDKSAYAITLGPYAFLWLELQDAPKAAETLPSAPPEVVIPASDIVGVLSGPGLELLQEAILPKYMARQRWFGAKTRTIQSTTVADWVLLPVEDAAILLVDVCYVEGPSERYTLPVAVRFDDTVVDDRFVLTKVRGGSDAGSVAPSVAGASLHEGVLVDALSIQAVRDAVLALIEKNETLTTQHGTLQGLRGTAVKAADGLVSRLTSAEQSNTSVLYGDQLILKMFRRIEEGVNPDVELGRFLTEETGFAYTAAFAGEIAYTVPGVEDAPEKRYTLGLLQAQVKNVGDGWEWTQAELARIGTVSQPGIKEFASYIAAARVLAERTAEMHRAFAGGASAEIAPEQPTSAKLAADAARLRAQVKRTLSTLKHKFVDLPEDLEEIAASLLSKRSAMDEVVQRLEKLPATEAGLWTRIHGDYHLGQILRTEKDFALLDFEGEPAKSLVERRKRQSPLRDVAGMLRSFSYAGAAYAHEHGETSGWVSLWEAEVSKEFLSAYEAASGGRLSASRRVMLQAYLLEKAMYELQYELDSRPTWAHIPLRGILRLLGIAG
;
A
#
# COMPACT_ATOMS: atom_id res chain seq x y z
N MET A 1 23.61 35.97 10.06
CA MET A 1 22.68 34.86 10.30
C MET A 1 21.33 35.35 9.82
N SER A 2 20.97 35.08 8.56
CA SER A 2 19.63 35.38 8.06
C SER A 2 18.68 34.33 8.61
N GLU A 3 17.58 34.75 9.22
CA GLU A 3 16.42 33.87 9.45
C GLU A 3 16.05 33.24 8.12
N PHE A 4 16.23 31.93 7.97
CA PHE A 4 15.61 31.20 6.87
C PHE A 4 14.11 31.26 7.12
N ALA A 5 13.40 32.08 6.35
CA ALA A 5 11.94 32.10 6.37
C ALA A 5 11.44 30.67 6.09
N THR A 6 10.72 30.09 7.04
CA THR A 6 10.09 28.78 6.87
C THR A 6 9.01 28.89 5.79
N LYS A 7 9.21 28.19 4.67
CA LYS A 7 8.23 28.08 3.59
C LYS A 7 6.89 27.53 4.07
N LYS A 8 5.80 27.96 3.45
CA LYS A 8 4.46 27.43 3.74
C LYS A 8 4.33 26.03 3.14
N GLN A 9 3.97 25.07 3.99
CA GLN A 9 3.82 23.67 3.59
C GLN A 9 2.54 23.48 2.77
N GLY A 10 2.62 22.66 1.72
CA GLY A 10 1.45 22.21 0.97
C GLY A 10 0.68 21.08 1.65
N SER A 11 -0.50 20.73 1.11
CA SER A 11 -1.30 19.62 1.65
C SER A 11 -0.63 18.25 1.42
N ALA A 12 0.15 18.12 0.34
CA ALA A 12 0.92 16.94 0.01
C ALA A 12 2.32 16.97 0.64
N THR A 13 2.78 15.80 1.13
CA THR A 13 4.13 15.64 1.70
C THR A 13 5.19 15.30 0.65
N ASP A 14 4.80 14.68 -0.47
CA ASP A 14 5.70 14.39 -1.60
C ASP A 14 5.80 15.61 -2.54
N PRO A 15 7.00 16.16 -2.79
CA PRO A 15 7.19 17.26 -3.75
C PRO A 15 6.82 16.90 -5.20
N LEU A 16 6.71 15.61 -5.52
CA LEU A 16 6.35 15.10 -6.86
C LEU A 16 4.96 14.45 -6.88
N TRP A 17 4.08 14.77 -5.93
CA TRP A 17 2.74 14.19 -5.80
C TRP A 17 1.94 14.21 -7.11
N TYR A 18 2.10 15.26 -7.92
CA TYR A 18 1.43 15.45 -9.20
C TYR A 18 1.79 14.39 -10.24
N LYS A 19 2.91 13.68 -10.10
CA LYS A 19 3.28 12.57 -11.00
C LYS A 19 2.42 11.33 -10.84
N ASP A 20 1.91 11.11 -9.63
CA ASP A 20 1.05 9.97 -9.30
C ASP A 20 -0.44 10.32 -9.28
N ALA A 21 -0.76 11.61 -9.43
CA ALA A 21 -2.12 12.10 -9.34
C ALA A 21 -3.06 11.53 -10.42
N VAL A 22 -4.36 11.61 -10.14
CA VAL A 22 -5.45 11.53 -11.12
C VAL A 22 -6.26 12.80 -10.95
N ILE A 23 -6.19 13.66 -11.97
CA ILE A 23 -6.80 14.99 -11.95
C ILE A 23 -8.22 14.89 -12.51
N TYR A 24 -9.18 15.58 -11.91
CA TYR A 24 -10.55 15.65 -12.38
C TYR A 24 -10.92 17.11 -12.63
N GLU A 25 -11.14 17.45 -13.89
CA GLU A 25 -11.51 18.77 -14.38
C GLU A 25 -13.03 18.96 -14.27
N LEU A 26 -13.45 19.96 -13.51
CA LEU A 26 -14.87 20.30 -13.36
C LEU A 26 -15.11 21.81 -13.26
N HIS A 27 -16.32 22.22 -13.63
CA HIS A 27 -16.82 23.57 -13.37
C HIS A 27 -17.77 23.56 -12.19
N VAL A 28 -17.56 24.44 -11.20
CA VAL A 28 -18.43 24.59 -10.02
C VAL A 28 -19.90 24.73 -10.43
N LYS A 29 -20.20 25.67 -11.34
CA LYS A 29 -21.55 25.90 -11.89
C LYS A 29 -22.24 24.68 -12.49
N ALA A 30 -21.49 23.67 -12.94
CA ALA A 30 -22.01 22.55 -13.70
C ALA A 30 -22.12 21.26 -12.89
N PHE A 31 -21.53 21.22 -11.69
CA PHE A 31 -21.35 19.97 -10.96
C PHE A 31 -22.55 19.63 -10.06
N ALA A 32 -22.92 20.50 -9.12
CA ALA A 32 -24.09 20.33 -8.27
C ALA A 32 -24.55 21.66 -7.68
N ASP A 33 -25.86 21.90 -7.65
CA ASP A 33 -26.51 23.07 -7.07
C ASP A 33 -26.99 22.75 -5.64
N GLY A 34 -26.37 23.39 -4.64
CA GLY A 34 -26.63 23.17 -3.22
C GLY A 34 -27.74 24.05 -2.66
N ASN A 35 -28.08 25.16 -3.33
CA ASN A 35 -29.02 26.17 -2.83
C ASN A 35 -30.39 26.16 -3.57
N GLY A 36 -30.46 25.50 -4.73
CA GLY A 36 -31.66 25.32 -5.54
C GLY A 36 -31.99 26.47 -6.50
N ASP A 37 -31.05 27.35 -6.84
CA ASP A 37 -31.23 28.49 -7.75
C ASP A 37 -31.08 28.13 -9.25
N GLY A 38 -30.54 26.95 -9.56
CA GLY A 38 -30.32 26.45 -10.91
C GLY A 38 -28.86 26.54 -11.40
N ILE A 39 -27.94 27.00 -10.54
CA ILE A 39 -26.50 27.13 -10.81
C ILE A 39 -25.74 26.31 -9.77
N GLY A 40 -24.69 25.61 -10.20
CA GLY A 40 -23.85 24.86 -9.26
C GLY A 40 -23.00 25.78 -8.39
N ASP A 41 -22.76 25.38 -7.15
CA ASP A 41 -22.09 26.19 -6.12
C ASP A 41 -21.11 25.34 -5.28
N PHE A 42 -20.28 25.99 -4.46
CA PHE A 42 -19.30 25.30 -3.62
C PHE A 42 -19.94 24.39 -2.58
N GLN A 43 -21.14 24.72 -2.09
CA GLN A 43 -21.87 23.85 -1.16
C GLN A 43 -22.26 22.54 -1.85
N GLY A 44 -22.86 22.61 -3.04
CA GLY A 44 -23.23 21.46 -3.84
C GLY A 44 -22.01 20.64 -4.25
N LEU A 45 -20.89 21.28 -4.64
CA LEU A 45 -19.64 20.59 -4.94
C LEU A 45 -19.09 19.83 -3.70
N MET A 46 -19.14 20.46 -2.52
CA MET A 46 -18.69 19.85 -1.27
C MET A 46 -19.48 18.57 -0.92
N GLU A 47 -20.79 18.56 -1.18
CA GLU A 47 -21.65 17.38 -1.00
C GLU A 47 -21.27 16.21 -1.94
N LYS A 48 -20.52 16.47 -3.01
CA LYS A 48 -20.10 15.47 -4.00
C LYS A 48 -18.65 15.04 -3.87
N LEU A 49 -17.92 15.49 -2.86
CA LEU A 49 -16.53 15.08 -2.63
C LEU A 49 -16.40 13.57 -2.37
N ASP A 50 -17.39 12.94 -1.73
CA ASP A 50 -17.37 11.49 -1.49
C ASP A 50 -17.46 10.69 -2.81
N TYR A 51 -18.20 11.20 -3.80
CA TYR A 51 -18.25 10.62 -5.14
C TYR A 51 -16.88 10.69 -5.83
N LEU A 52 -16.21 11.85 -5.80
CA LEU A 52 -14.89 12.05 -6.39
C LEU A 52 -13.83 11.16 -5.71
N GLN A 53 -13.88 11.07 -4.38
CA GLN A 53 -13.00 10.18 -3.61
C GLN A 53 -13.25 8.71 -3.97
N ALA A 54 -14.51 8.28 -4.06
CA ALA A 54 -14.88 6.92 -4.45
C ALA A 54 -14.48 6.60 -5.90
N LEU A 55 -14.49 7.57 -6.81
CA LEU A 55 -13.97 7.43 -8.18
C LEU A 55 -12.44 7.19 -8.19
N GLY A 56 -11.73 7.66 -7.16
CA GLY A 56 -10.29 7.49 -6.99
C GLY A 56 -9.46 8.71 -7.39
N VAL A 57 -10.12 9.84 -7.66
CA VAL A 57 -9.52 11.16 -7.92
C VAL A 57 -8.61 11.55 -6.76
N THR A 58 -7.48 12.17 -7.07
CA THR A 58 -6.55 12.70 -6.05
C THR A 58 -6.30 14.19 -6.19
N CYS A 59 -6.73 14.80 -7.30
CA CYS A 59 -6.65 16.24 -7.48
C CYS A 59 -7.87 16.76 -8.24
N ILE A 60 -8.51 17.80 -7.72
CA ILE A 60 -9.63 18.48 -8.36
C ILE A 60 -9.09 19.71 -9.06
N TRP A 61 -9.33 19.84 -10.36
CA TRP A 61 -9.07 21.04 -11.12
C TRP A 61 -10.37 21.80 -11.32
N LEU A 62 -10.44 23.00 -10.75
CA LEU A 62 -11.59 23.90 -10.88
C LEU A 62 -11.38 24.87 -12.04
N LEU A 63 -12.34 24.90 -12.97
CA LEU A 63 -12.50 25.97 -13.95
C LEU A 63 -12.74 27.33 -13.26
N PRO A 64 -12.64 28.48 -13.96
CA PRO A 64 -12.67 29.78 -13.32
C PRO A 64 -13.96 30.00 -12.52
N PHE A 65 -13.81 30.34 -11.24
CA PHE A 65 -14.91 30.59 -10.32
C PHE A 65 -14.92 32.04 -9.80
N PHE A 66 -14.12 32.91 -10.41
CA PHE A 66 -13.97 34.32 -10.06
C PHE A 66 -15.19 35.15 -10.51
N PRO A 67 -15.43 36.33 -9.91
CA PRO A 67 -16.34 37.32 -10.46
C PRO A 67 -16.00 37.63 -11.92
N SER A 68 -16.99 37.46 -12.78
CA SER A 68 -16.88 37.62 -14.23
C SER A 68 -18.26 37.98 -14.78
N PRO A 69 -18.34 38.78 -15.88
CA PRO A 69 -19.60 38.99 -16.58
C PRO A 69 -20.05 37.76 -17.39
N GLY A 70 -19.24 36.70 -17.45
CA GLY A 70 -19.57 35.40 -18.04
C GLY A 70 -19.63 35.41 -19.56
N ARG A 71 -18.89 36.32 -20.23
CA ARG A 71 -18.91 36.43 -21.69
C ARG A 71 -17.97 35.44 -22.36
N ASP A 72 -16.95 34.99 -21.64
CA ASP A 72 -16.15 33.80 -21.95
C ASP A 72 -16.19 32.81 -20.78
N ASP A 73 -17.39 32.65 -20.22
CA ASP A 73 -17.72 31.61 -19.27
C ASP A 73 -16.87 31.57 -17.98
N GLY A 74 -16.31 32.72 -17.59
CA GLY A 74 -15.48 32.89 -16.39
C GLY A 74 -14.01 33.21 -16.69
N TYR A 75 -13.53 32.98 -17.92
CA TYR A 75 -12.16 33.31 -18.33
C TYR A 75 -11.93 34.82 -18.45
N ASP A 76 -13.00 35.60 -18.65
CA ASP A 76 -13.01 37.06 -18.54
C ASP A 76 -13.15 37.51 -17.07
N ILE A 77 -12.06 37.43 -16.30
CA ILE A 77 -12.03 37.72 -14.85
C ILE A 77 -12.15 39.24 -14.57
N SER A 78 -13.08 39.62 -13.70
CA SER A 78 -13.25 41.02 -13.23
C SER A 78 -12.69 41.28 -11.82
N ASP A 79 -12.39 40.23 -11.05
CA ASP A 79 -11.73 40.30 -9.74
C ASP A 79 -11.02 38.98 -9.43
N TYR A 80 -9.69 38.99 -9.29
CA TYR A 80 -8.88 37.79 -9.04
C TYR A 80 -8.93 37.26 -7.60
N MET A 81 -9.35 38.07 -6.63
CA MET A 81 -9.20 37.77 -5.19
C MET A 81 -10.55 37.52 -4.51
N SER A 82 -11.56 37.14 -5.28
CA SER A 82 -12.91 36.89 -4.80
C SER A 82 -13.55 35.71 -5.54
N VAL A 83 -14.71 35.27 -5.06
CA VAL A 83 -15.51 34.20 -5.66
C VAL A 83 -16.74 34.82 -6.31
N ASN A 84 -17.14 34.29 -7.47
CA ASN A 84 -18.37 34.71 -8.15
C ASN A 84 -19.56 34.51 -7.21
N PRO A 85 -20.41 35.53 -6.97
CA PRO A 85 -21.54 35.41 -6.04
C PRO A 85 -22.52 34.28 -6.37
N ASN A 86 -22.59 33.83 -7.63
CA ASN A 86 -23.42 32.70 -8.03
C ASN A 86 -22.87 31.34 -7.52
N TYR A 87 -21.60 31.26 -7.10
CA TYR A 87 -20.95 30.02 -6.68
C TYR A 87 -20.73 29.95 -5.15
N GLY A 88 -20.96 31.05 -4.43
CA GLY A 88 -20.74 31.17 -2.99
C GLY A 88 -19.79 32.32 -2.64
N THR A 89 -19.11 32.20 -1.50
CA THR A 89 -18.12 33.17 -1.01
C THR A 89 -16.70 32.58 -0.93
N VAL A 90 -15.72 33.42 -0.59
CA VAL A 90 -14.35 32.97 -0.30
C VAL A 90 -14.33 31.97 0.87
N GLU A 91 -15.20 32.16 1.87
CA GLU A 91 -15.34 31.23 2.98
C GLU A 91 -15.90 29.87 2.54
N ASP A 92 -16.85 29.84 1.60
CA ASP A 92 -17.36 28.58 1.04
C ASP A 92 -16.26 27.83 0.27
N PHE A 93 -15.43 28.56 -0.49
CA PHE A 93 -14.25 27.99 -1.14
C PHE A 93 -13.26 27.41 -0.11
N GLN A 94 -12.95 28.15 0.95
CA GLN A 94 -12.06 27.68 2.01
C GLN A 94 -12.60 26.40 2.67
N ALA A 95 -13.90 26.34 2.96
CA ALA A 95 -14.55 25.16 3.50
C ALA A 95 -14.47 23.96 2.53
N PHE A 96 -14.67 24.19 1.23
CA PHE A 96 -14.48 23.18 0.20
C PHE A 96 -13.03 22.67 0.17
N LEU A 97 -12.04 23.59 0.21
CA LEU A 97 -10.62 23.26 0.17
C LEU A 97 -10.22 22.39 1.36
N GLU A 98 -10.63 22.76 2.57
CA GLU A 98 -10.40 21.97 3.78
C GLU A 98 -11.06 20.58 3.70
N ALA A 99 -12.28 20.51 3.17
CA ALA A 99 -13.00 19.24 3.00
C ALA A 99 -12.35 18.32 1.95
N ALA A 100 -11.76 18.88 0.89
CA ALA A 100 -10.99 18.14 -0.10
C ALA A 100 -9.66 17.63 0.49
N HIS A 101 -8.92 18.48 1.20
CA HIS A 101 -7.68 18.08 1.89
C HIS A 101 -7.91 17.02 2.96
N ALA A 102 -9.02 17.07 3.70
CA ALA A 102 -9.39 16.05 4.67
C ALA A 102 -9.62 14.65 4.04
N ARG A 103 -9.80 14.59 2.72
CA ARG A 103 -9.97 13.38 1.91
C ARG A 103 -8.71 13.01 1.11
N ASP A 104 -7.58 13.63 1.43
CA ASP A 104 -6.30 13.50 0.71
C ASP A 104 -6.41 13.89 -0.78
N MET A 105 -7.29 14.85 -1.12
CA MET A 105 -7.43 15.39 -2.48
C MET A 105 -6.84 16.80 -2.57
N GLN A 106 -5.87 16.99 -3.45
CA GLN A 106 -5.32 18.31 -3.78
C GLN A 106 -6.34 19.14 -4.58
N VAL A 107 -6.25 20.46 -4.50
CA VAL A 107 -7.05 21.38 -5.30
C VAL A 107 -6.16 22.26 -6.16
N MET A 108 -6.39 22.20 -7.47
CA MET A 108 -5.81 23.07 -8.48
C MET A 108 -6.89 24.02 -9.00
N ILE A 109 -6.55 25.31 -9.14
CA ILE A 109 -7.46 26.31 -9.70
C ILE A 109 -6.93 26.82 -11.04
N GLU A 110 -7.85 27.28 -11.87
CA GLU A 110 -7.53 28.12 -13.01
C GLU A 110 -7.02 29.49 -12.58
N LEU A 111 -6.00 29.99 -13.27
CA LEU A 111 -5.60 31.39 -13.15
C LEU A 111 -5.25 31.97 -14.52
N VAL A 112 -6.10 32.87 -14.98
CA VAL A 112 -5.94 33.57 -16.27
C VAL A 112 -5.00 34.75 -16.09
N ILE A 113 -3.75 34.59 -16.52
CA ILE A 113 -2.71 35.62 -16.30
C ILE A 113 -2.45 36.49 -17.54
N ASN A 114 -2.93 36.09 -18.72
CA ASN A 114 -2.71 36.84 -19.95
C ASN A 114 -3.56 38.12 -20.05
N HIS A 115 -4.82 38.04 -19.64
CA HIS A 115 -5.82 39.08 -19.86
C HIS A 115 -6.81 39.16 -18.70
N THR A 116 -7.57 40.25 -18.62
CA THR A 116 -8.71 40.40 -17.70
C THR A 116 -10.00 40.65 -18.47
N SER A 117 -11.14 40.72 -17.79
CA SER A 117 -12.35 41.33 -18.36
C SER A 117 -12.14 42.82 -18.65
N ASP A 118 -12.80 43.36 -19.67
CA ASP A 118 -12.96 44.80 -19.89
C ASP A 118 -13.70 45.50 -18.73
N GLN A 119 -14.38 44.76 -17.86
CA GLN A 119 -15.01 45.28 -16.64
C GLN A 119 -14.08 45.29 -15.43
N HIS A 120 -12.89 44.71 -15.53
CA HIS A 120 -11.92 44.70 -14.43
C HIS A 120 -11.58 46.14 -14.01
N PRO A 121 -11.52 46.46 -12.69
CA PRO A 121 -11.20 47.80 -12.22
C PRO A 121 -9.92 48.38 -12.82
N TRP A 122 -8.91 47.54 -13.06
CA TRP A 122 -7.68 47.94 -13.75
C TRP A 122 -7.95 48.48 -15.17
N PHE A 123 -8.76 47.80 -16.00
CA PHE A 123 -9.04 48.27 -17.36
C PHE A 123 -9.88 49.54 -17.36
N GLN A 124 -10.86 49.61 -16.46
CA GLN A 124 -11.69 50.80 -16.27
C GLN A 124 -10.87 52.03 -15.86
N GLN A 125 -9.85 51.84 -15.02
CA GLN A 125 -8.89 52.90 -14.69
C GLN A 125 -7.98 53.21 -15.88
N ALA A 126 -7.43 52.19 -16.54
CA ALA A 126 -6.51 52.35 -17.67
C ALA A 126 -7.13 53.16 -18.82
N ARG A 127 -8.37 52.85 -19.21
CA ARG A 127 -9.05 53.55 -20.32
C ARG A 127 -9.37 55.01 -20.02
N LEU A 128 -9.49 55.38 -18.74
CA LEU A 128 -9.70 56.76 -18.29
C LEU A 128 -8.39 57.52 -18.03
N ALA A 129 -7.29 56.79 -17.87
CA ALA A 129 -6.01 57.36 -17.52
C ALA A 129 -5.28 57.98 -18.74
N PRO A 130 -4.51 59.06 -18.55
CA PRO A 130 -3.71 59.65 -19.63
C PRO A 130 -2.69 58.68 -20.23
N PRO A 131 -2.35 58.79 -21.53
CA PRO A 131 -1.26 58.01 -22.14
C PRO A 131 0.07 58.12 -21.37
N GLY A 132 0.73 56.98 -21.13
CA GLY A 132 2.01 56.88 -20.42
C GLY A 132 1.92 56.98 -18.88
N SER A 133 0.72 56.86 -18.32
CA SER A 133 0.53 56.74 -16.86
C SER A 133 0.62 55.28 -16.40
N PRO A 134 1.05 55.01 -15.16
CA PRO A 134 1.12 53.64 -14.63
C PRO A 134 -0.21 52.89 -14.66
N GLU A 135 -1.33 53.60 -14.54
CA GLU A 135 -2.67 53.00 -14.65
C GLU A 135 -2.98 52.62 -16.11
N ARG A 136 -2.60 53.46 -17.08
CA ARG A 136 -2.77 53.18 -18.52
C ARG A 136 -1.95 51.98 -18.95
N ASP A 137 -0.71 51.92 -18.50
CA ASP A 137 0.31 50.96 -18.94
C ASP A 137 0.12 49.54 -18.38
N MET A 138 -0.93 49.31 -17.58
CA MET A 138 -1.37 47.95 -17.19
C MET A 138 -1.84 47.11 -18.38
N TYR A 139 -2.22 47.74 -19.50
CA TYR A 139 -2.68 47.08 -20.73
C TYR A 139 -1.88 47.57 -21.93
N VAL A 140 -1.96 46.84 -23.03
CA VAL A 140 -1.22 47.14 -24.26
C VAL A 140 -2.05 48.07 -25.16
N TRP A 141 -1.56 49.30 -25.37
CA TRP A 141 -2.25 50.34 -26.16
C TRP A 141 -1.47 50.73 -27.42
N SER A 142 -2.21 51.17 -28.44
CA SER A 142 -1.62 51.72 -29.67
C SER A 142 -2.52 52.79 -30.32
N GLU A 143 -1.92 53.78 -30.97
CA GLU A 143 -2.65 54.76 -31.79
C GLU A 143 -3.19 54.15 -33.10
N THR A 144 -2.63 53.01 -33.53
CA THR A 144 -3.02 52.32 -34.77
C THR A 144 -3.13 50.81 -34.55
N ASP A 145 -3.89 50.13 -35.40
CA ASP A 145 -4.02 48.67 -35.42
C ASP A 145 -2.88 47.95 -36.17
N LYS A 146 -1.75 48.65 -36.44
CA LYS A 146 -0.68 48.17 -37.33
C LYS A 146 0.45 47.43 -36.63
N LEU A 147 0.61 47.59 -35.32
CA LEU A 147 1.62 46.87 -34.55
C LEU A 147 1.28 45.39 -34.50
N TYR A 148 2.31 44.54 -34.46
CA TYR A 148 2.16 43.07 -34.43
C TYR A 148 1.42 42.53 -35.67
N SER A 149 1.66 43.16 -36.83
CA SER A 149 1.05 42.75 -38.09
C SER A 149 1.50 41.33 -38.47
N GLY A 150 0.54 40.46 -38.81
CA GLY A 150 0.79 39.07 -39.19
C GLY A 150 0.64 38.06 -38.06
N VAL A 151 0.39 38.51 -36.82
CA VAL A 151 -0.04 37.63 -35.72
C VAL A 151 -1.44 37.07 -36.02
N ARG A 152 -1.63 35.77 -35.79
CA ARG A 152 -2.91 35.09 -36.05
C ARG A 152 -4.00 35.54 -35.07
N ILE A 153 -5.26 35.43 -35.52
CA ILE A 153 -6.45 35.57 -34.67
C ILE A 153 -6.86 34.18 -34.21
N ILE A 154 -7.08 33.99 -32.90
CA ILE A 154 -7.44 32.68 -32.32
C ILE A 154 -8.93 32.39 -32.56
N PHE A 155 -9.81 33.29 -32.13
CA PHE A 155 -11.26 33.16 -32.30
C PHE A 155 -11.74 33.72 -33.65
N THR A 156 -11.33 33.07 -34.73
CA THR A 156 -11.57 33.49 -36.12
C THR A 156 -13.03 33.64 -36.50
N ASP A 157 -13.95 32.94 -35.80
CA ASP A 157 -15.38 33.00 -36.08
C ASP A 157 -16.04 34.29 -35.53
N THR A 158 -15.38 34.98 -34.60
CA THR A 158 -15.93 36.15 -33.89
C THR A 158 -15.10 37.41 -34.11
N GLU A 159 -13.79 37.33 -33.91
CA GLU A 159 -12.90 38.49 -33.94
C GLU A 159 -12.32 38.75 -35.34
N LYS A 160 -12.25 40.02 -35.72
CA LYS A 160 -11.71 40.45 -37.03
C LYS A 160 -10.27 40.96 -36.95
N SER A 161 -9.81 41.26 -35.74
CA SER A 161 -8.53 41.87 -35.42
C SER A 161 -8.20 41.54 -33.97
N ASN A 162 -6.92 41.53 -33.63
CA ASN A 162 -6.43 41.48 -32.24
C ASN A 162 -6.34 42.89 -31.61
N TRP A 163 -6.76 43.92 -32.35
CA TRP A 163 -6.85 45.30 -31.89
C TRP A 163 -8.30 45.79 -31.94
N THR A 164 -8.80 46.32 -30.83
CA THR A 164 -10.12 46.96 -30.75
C THR A 164 -9.99 48.42 -30.33
N TRP A 165 -10.74 49.31 -30.98
CA TRP A 165 -10.80 50.73 -30.66
C TRP A 165 -11.61 50.98 -29.38
N ASP A 166 -11.03 51.63 -28.39
CA ASP A 166 -11.76 52.10 -27.21
C ASP A 166 -12.14 53.58 -27.35
N GLU A 167 -13.45 53.85 -27.33
CA GLU A 167 -13.98 55.20 -27.51
C GLU A 167 -13.66 56.15 -26.35
N THR A 168 -13.35 55.64 -25.16
CA THR A 168 -12.99 56.48 -24.01
C THR A 168 -11.52 56.85 -24.05
N ALA A 169 -10.68 55.86 -24.31
CA ALA A 169 -9.24 55.99 -24.38
C ALA A 169 -8.74 56.63 -25.69
N GLN A 170 -9.59 56.70 -26.72
CA GLN A 170 -9.28 57.18 -28.07
C GLN A 170 -8.01 56.52 -28.62
N ALA A 171 -7.88 55.21 -28.40
CA ALA A 171 -6.76 54.37 -28.80
C ALA A 171 -7.23 52.93 -28.98
N TYR A 172 -6.45 52.14 -29.71
CA TYR A 172 -6.62 50.70 -29.77
C TYR A 172 -6.00 50.02 -28.55
N TYR A 173 -6.62 48.95 -28.07
CA TYR A 173 -6.02 48.03 -27.11
C TYR A 173 -5.92 46.63 -27.71
N TRP A 174 -4.90 45.88 -27.27
CA TRP A 174 -4.63 44.52 -27.72
C TRP A 174 -5.49 43.51 -26.97
N HIS A 175 -5.91 42.47 -27.69
CA HIS A 175 -6.54 41.28 -27.13
C HIS A 175 -6.24 40.07 -28.02
N ARG A 176 -5.83 38.94 -27.42
CA ARG A 176 -5.60 37.67 -28.15
C ARG A 176 -6.87 36.85 -28.33
N PHE A 177 -7.82 37.04 -27.42
CA PHE A 177 -9.10 36.37 -27.36
C PHE A 177 -10.20 37.36 -27.78
N PHE A 178 -11.35 37.39 -27.08
CA PHE A 178 -12.41 38.32 -27.42
C PHE A 178 -12.04 39.77 -27.13
N SER A 179 -12.70 40.71 -27.80
CA SER A 179 -12.48 42.14 -27.58
C SER A 179 -12.71 42.56 -26.12
N HIS A 180 -13.54 41.84 -25.37
CA HIS A 180 -13.79 42.11 -23.95
C HIS A 180 -12.81 41.44 -22.99
N GLN A 181 -11.71 40.89 -23.53
CA GLN A 181 -10.59 40.30 -22.80
C GLN A 181 -9.30 41.07 -23.11
N PRO A 182 -9.16 42.33 -22.68
CA PRO A 182 -7.95 43.11 -22.92
C PRO A 182 -6.71 42.48 -22.26
N ASP A 183 -5.64 42.37 -23.03
CA ASP A 183 -4.39 41.73 -22.62
C ASP A 183 -3.58 42.62 -21.65
N LEU A 184 -3.05 41.99 -20.61
CA LEU A 184 -2.19 42.61 -19.61
C LEU A 184 -0.79 42.85 -20.18
N ASN A 185 -0.21 44.01 -19.87
CA ASN A 185 1.10 44.40 -20.38
C ASN A 185 2.25 43.89 -19.49
N PHE A 186 2.81 42.73 -19.79
CA PHE A 186 3.92 42.16 -19.00
C PHE A 186 5.27 42.89 -19.15
N ASP A 187 5.41 43.86 -20.05
CA ASP A 187 6.57 44.77 -20.04
C ASP A 187 6.51 45.76 -18.86
N HIS A 188 5.33 46.01 -18.30
CA HIS A 188 5.16 46.85 -17.13
C HIS A 188 5.32 46.03 -15.82
N PRO A 189 6.30 46.31 -14.96
CA PRO A 189 6.65 45.44 -13.83
C PRO A 189 5.53 45.27 -12.79
N ARG A 190 4.62 46.24 -12.69
CA ARG A 190 3.45 46.15 -11.80
C ARG A 190 2.52 45.01 -12.19
N VAL A 191 2.40 44.65 -13.47
CA VAL A 191 1.53 43.55 -13.91
C VAL A 191 1.98 42.23 -13.29
N LEU A 192 3.28 41.92 -13.36
CA LEU A 192 3.83 40.73 -12.73
C LEU A 192 3.65 40.74 -11.20
N GLU A 193 3.78 41.89 -10.55
CA GLU A 193 3.55 42.02 -9.12
C GLU A 193 2.10 41.72 -8.73
N GLU A 194 1.13 42.27 -9.46
CA GLU A 194 -0.30 42.04 -9.21
C GLU A 194 -0.71 40.58 -9.49
N VAL A 195 -0.14 39.97 -10.55
CA VAL A 195 -0.33 38.54 -10.84
C VAL A 195 0.22 37.68 -9.71
N LEU A 196 1.43 37.96 -9.22
CA LEU A 196 2.00 37.25 -8.06
C LEU A 196 1.16 37.44 -6.79
N ASN A 197 0.59 38.63 -6.58
CA ASN A 197 -0.30 38.88 -5.45
C ASN A 197 -1.57 38.03 -5.53
N ALA A 198 -2.17 37.90 -6.72
CA ALA A 198 -3.31 37.00 -6.93
C ALA A 198 -2.94 35.53 -6.66
N MET A 199 -1.77 35.08 -7.14
CA MET A 199 -1.27 33.72 -6.87
C MET A 199 -1.08 33.47 -5.37
N ARG A 200 -0.44 34.41 -4.67
CA ARG A 200 -0.20 34.31 -3.21
C ARG A 200 -1.48 34.24 -2.42
N PHE A 201 -2.50 35.02 -2.79
CA PHE A 201 -3.80 35.03 -2.11
C PHE A 201 -4.39 33.61 -2.02
N TRP A 202 -4.43 32.89 -3.13
CA TRP A 202 -4.99 31.53 -3.17
C TRP A 202 -4.05 30.46 -2.58
N MET A 203 -2.73 30.57 -2.81
CA MET A 203 -1.77 29.62 -2.22
C MET A 203 -1.65 29.77 -0.70
N ASP A 204 -1.85 30.98 -0.18
CA ASP A 204 -1.91 31.26 1.26
C ASP A 204 -3.11 30.59 1.95
N MET A 205 -4.23 30.47 1.24
CA MET A 205 -5.41 29.73 1.69
C MET A 205 -5.19 28.21 1.70
N GLY A 206 -4.29 27.72 0.84
CA GLY A 206 -3.88 26.32 0.80
C GLY A 206 -3.96 25.65 -0.57
N VAL A 207 -4.33 26.38 -1.63
CA VAL A 207 -4.40 25.85 -3.01
C VAL A 207 -3.08 25.18 -3.38
N ASP A 208 -3.19 23.97 -3.95
CA ASP A 208 -2.05 23.09 -4.21
C ASP A 208 -1.44 23.28 -5.59
N GLY A 209 -2.23 23.77 -6.54
CA GLY A 209 -1.76 24.01 -7.90
C GLY A 209 -2.47 25.15 -8.61
N LEU A 210 -1.78 25.71 -9.60
CA LEU A 210 -2.32 26.68 -10.54
C LEU A 210 -2.17 26.15 -11.95
N ARG A 211 -3.28 26.10 -12.70
CA ARG A 211 -3.22 25.96 -14.15
C ARG A 211 -3.19 27.37 -14.74
N LEU A 212 -2.11 27.70 -15.43
CA LEU A 212 -1.89 29.00 -16.04
C LEU A 212 -2.44 28.96 -17.47
N ASP A 213 -3.55 29.67 -17.67
CA ASP A 213 -4.22 29.84 -18.95
C ASP A 213 -3.41 30.73 -19.89
N ALA A 214 -3.47 30.44 -21.20
CA ALA A 214 -2.99 31.33 -22.24
C ALA A 214 -1.51 31.74 -22.11
N ILE A 215 -0.70 30.90 -21.44
CA ILE A 215 0.68 31.22 -21.09
C ILE A 215 1.60 31.51 -22.30
N PRO A 216 1.35 31.04 -23.54
CA PRO A 216 2.19 31.41 -24.67
C PRO A 216 2.12 32.86 -25.12
N TYR A 217 1.13 33.61 -24.66
CA TYR A 217 0.75 34.87 -25.26
C TYR A 217 1.12 36.10 -24.41
N LEU A 218 1.79 35.92 -23.26
CA LEU A 218 2.01 36.98 -22.27
C LEU A 218 2.78 38.20 -22.77
N VAL A 219 3.65 38.04 -23.78
CA VAL A 219 4.51 39.12 -24.26
C VAL A 219 4.46 39.19 -25.79
N GLU A 220 4.25 40.40 -26.30
CA GLU A 220 4.21 40.70 -27.72
C GLU A 220 5.50 41.39 -28.20
N ARG A 221 5.97 41.01 -29.39
CA ARG A 221 7.13 41.62 -30.05
C ARG A 221 6.89 41.79 -31.54
N ASP A 222 7.15 43.00 -32.05
CA ASP A 222 6.98 43.28 -33.47
C ASP A 222 7.92 42.42 -34.32
N GLY A 223 7.42 41.93 -35.46
CA GLY A 223 8.14 41.01 -36.34
C GLY A 223 8.24 39.56 -35.84
N THR A 224 7.51 39.19 -34.79
CA THR A 224 7.38 37.82 -34.28
C THR A 224 5.94 37.31 -34.40
N SER A 225 5.68 36.06 -34.04
CA SER A 225 4.31 35.53 -33.89
C SER A 225 3.61 36.05 -32.64
N CYS A 226 4.30 36.72 -31.71
CA CYS A 226 3.81 37.02 -30.36
C CYS A 226 3.35 35.76 -29.60
N GLU A 227 3.96 34.61 -29.91
CA GLU A 227 3.73 33.33 -29.23
C GLU A 227 5.09 32.73 -28.87
N ASN A 228 5.23 32.20 -27.65
CA ASN A 228 6.47 31.56 -27.17
C ASN A 228 7.72 32.47 -27.27
N VAL A 229 7.56 33.80 -27.22
CA VAL A 229 8.72 34.70 -27.28
C VAL A 229 9.61 34.49 -26.05
N PRO A 230 10.94 34.65 -26.15
CA PRO A 230 11.86 34.35 -25.04
C PRO A 230 11.51 35.09 -23.74
N GLU A 231 11.02 36.33 -23.84
CA GLU A 231 10.61 37.14 -22.70
C GLU A 231 9.43 36.55 -21.93
N THR A 232 8.50 35.86 -22.59
CA THR A 232 7.43 35.10 -21.94
C THR A 232 8.03 34.07 -20.99
N HIS A 233 9.00 33.27 -21.44
CA HIS A 233 9.70 32.30 -20.59
C HIS A 233 10.45 32.96 -19.42
N VAL A 234 11.04 34.15 -19.62
CA VAL A 234 11.66 34.91 -18.53
C VAL A 234 10.64 35.29 -17.46
N ILE A 235 9.42 35.67 -17.84
CA ILE A 235 8.33 35.96 -16.89
C ILE A 235 7.92 34.69 -16.14
N ILE A 236 7.77 33.55 -16.83
CA ILE A 236 7.39 32.27 -16.21
C ILE A 236 8.44 31.82 -15.20
N LYS A 237 9.74 31.93 -15.51
CA LYS A 237 10.82 31.63 -14.55
C LYS A 237 10.75 32.50 -13.30
N LYS A 238 10.40 33.79 -13.44
CA LYS A 238 10.21 34.69 -12.29
C LYS A 238 9.01 34.26 -11.44
N ILE A 239 7.91 33.87 -12.09
CA ILE A 239 6.73 33.33 -11.40
C ILE A 239 7.12 32.08 -10.61
N ARG A 240 7.76 31.10 -11.26
CA ARG A 240 8.19 29.86 -10.63
C ARG A 240 9.13 30.12 -9.45
N ALA A 241 10.13 30.97 -9.64
CA ALA A 241 11.10 31.31 -8.58
C ALA A 241 10.43 31.96 -7.36
N ALA A 242 9.42 32.82 -7.57
CA ALA A 242 8.66 33.43 -6.49
C ALA A 242 7.84 32.38 -5.71
N ILE A 243 7.16 31.47 -6.41
CA ILE A 243 6.41 30.39 -5.77
C ILE A 243 7.32 29.44 -5.00
N ASP A 244 8.42 28.96 -5.61
CA ASP A 244 9.37 28.04 -4.96
C ASP A 244 10.06 28.66 -3.74
N ALA A 245 10.18 30.00 -3.68
CA ALA A 245 10.78 30.70 -2.54
C ALA A 245 9.85 30.74 -1.32
N GLU A 246 8.53 30.73 -1.52
CA GLU A 246 7.54 30.97 -0.47
C GLU A 246 6.76 29.71 -0.06
N TYR A 247 6.60 28.75 -0.98
CA TYR A 247 5.76 27.57 -0.81
C TYR A 247 6.50 26.27 -1.14
N ASP A 248 6.24 25.22 -0.36
CA ASP A 248 6.69 23.87 -0.66
C ASP A 248 5.56 23.05 -1.31
N ASN A 249 5.94 22.13 -2.19
CA ASN A 249 5.06 21.11 -2.78
C ASN A 249 3.84 21.65 -3.56
N ARG A 250 3.97 22.83 -4.20
CA ARG A 250 2.96 23.41 -5.09
C ARG A 250 3.21 23.07 -6.56
N LEU A 251 2.15 23.09 -7.35
CA LEU A 251 2.15 22.76 -8.76
C LEU A 251 1.86 24.00 -9.64
N ILE A 252 2.59 24.15 -10.74
CA ILE A 252 2.21 25.02 -11.85
C ILE A 252 2.05 24.14 -13.10
N LEU A 253 0.86 24.20 -13.71
CA LEU A 253 0.49 23.54 -14.95
C LEU A 253 0.33 24.56 -16.08
N ALA A 254 1.11 24.43 -17.15
CA ALA A 254 1.02 25.28 -18.33
C ALA A 254 -0.03 24.78 -19.32
N GLU A 255 -0.92 25.68 -19.74
CA GLU A 255 -1.68 25.50 -20.97
C GLU A 255 -0.95 26.11 -22.16
N ALA A 256 -0.12 25.29 -22.82
CA ALA A 256 0.54 25.66 -24.05
C ALA A 256 0.09 24.70 -25.17
N ASN A 257 -0.95 25.08 -25.91
CA ASN A 257 -1.39 24.35 -27.11
C ASN A 257 -0.45 24.65 -28.29
N MET A 258 0.72 24.02 -28.31
CA MET A 258 1.77 24.19 -29.32
C MET A 258 2.28 22.83 -29.81
N TRP A 259 3.16 22.82 -30.82
CA TRP A 259 3.88 21.60 -31.24
C TRP A 259 4.80 21.07 -30.13
N PRO A 260 5.12 19.75 -30.08
CA PRO A 260 5.85 19.17 -28.94
C PRO A 260 7.18 19.87 -28.61
N ALA A 261 7.93 20.30 -29.64
CA ALA A 261 9.20 21.00 -29.49
C ALA A 261 9.04 22.41 -28.87
N ASP A 262 7.89 23.05 -29.10
CA ASP A 262 7.56 24.38 -28.60
C ASP A 262 6.90 24.34 -27.22
N VAL A 263 6.29 23.21 -26.84
CA VAL A 263 5.81 22.99 -25.46
C VAL A 263 6.97 22.67 -24.52
N ARG A 264 8.02 21.98 -24.99
CA ARG A 264 9.16 21.60 -24.15
C ARG A 264 9.81 22.79 -23.39
N PRO A 265 10.03 23.97 -23.98
CA PRO A 265 10.54 25.15 -23.29
C PRO A 265 9.78 25.54 -22.00
N TYR A 266 8.47 25.29 -21.90
CA TYR A 266 7.66 25.62 -20.70
C TYR A 266 8.04 24.83 -19.44
N PHE A 267 8.86 23.78 -19.57
CA PHE A 267 9.45 23.09 -18.43
C PHE A 267 10.79 23.73 -17.97
N GLY A 268 11.38 24.60 -18.79
CA GLY A 268 12.71 25.16 -18.57
C GLY A 268 13.77 24.05 -18.38
N ASP A 269 14.64 24.25 -17.40
CA ASP A 269 15.55 23.22 -16.88
C ASP A 269 14.99 22.60 -15.56
N GLY A 270 13.66 22.60 -15.42
CA GLY A 270 12.93 22.30 -14.19
C GLY A 270 12.54 23.56 -13.39
N ASP A 271 12.79 24.74 -13.94
CA ASP A 271 12.67 26.07 -13.31
C ASP A 271 11.54 26.94 -13.90
N GLU A 272 10.67 26.37 -14.74
CA GLU A 272 9.43 26.99 -15.22
C GLU A 272 8.21 26.23 -14.67
N CYS A 273 7.36 25.65 -15.51
CA CYS A 273 6.20 24.88 -15.06
C CYS A 273 6.58 23.43 -14.75
N GLN A 274 6.05 22.88 -13.65
CA GLN A 274 6.22 21.47 -13.31
C GLN A 274 5.42 20.58 -14.27
N MET A 275 4.28 21.05 -14.76
CA MET A 275 3.46 20.33 -15.72
C MET A 275 3.13 21.16 -16.96
N ALA A 276 2.90 20.49 -18.08
CA ALA A 276 2.27 21.06 -19.27
C ALA A 276 1.33 20.03 -19.90
N PHE A 277 0.25 20.46 -20.53
CA PHE A 277 -0.64 19.56 -21.26
C PHE A 277 0.03 18.97 -22.50
N HIS A 278 -0.18 17.67 -22.75
CA HIS A 278 0.32 17.02 -23.96
C HIS A 278 -0.67 17.19 -25.14
N PHE A 279 -1.00 18.44 -25.49
CA PHE A 279 -1.90 18.76 -26.62
C PHE A 279 -1.59 18.02 -27.92
N PRO A 280 -0.32 17.87 -28.36
CA PRO A 280 -0.02 17.20 -29.63
C PRO A 280 -0.48 15.74 -29.71
N LEU A 281 -0.47 15.02 -28.59
CA LEU A 281 -0.81 13.60 -28.54
C LEU A 281 -2.32 13.38 -28.68
N MET A 282 -3.13 14.25 -28.07
CA MET A 282 -4.58 14.08 -27.97
C MET A 282 -5.26 13.87 -29.34
N PRO A 283 -5.10 14.74 -30.37
CA PRO A 283 -5.71 14.53 -31.67
C PRO A 283 -5.23 13.25 -32.37
N ARG A 284 -3.96 12.87 -32.17
CA ARG A 284 -3.38 11.69 -32.83
C ARG A 284 -3.92 10.38 -32.27
N ILE A 285 -4.38 10.34 -31.01
CA ILE A 285 -5.11 9.19 -30.47
C ILE A 285 -6.40 8.95 -31.25
N TYR A 286 -7.19 10.00 -31.51
CA TYR A 286 -8.42 9.90 -32.31
C TYR A 286 -8.11 9.52 -33.76
N MET A 287 -7.11 10.14 -34.38
CA MET A 287 -6.70 9.79 -35.74
C MET A 287 -6.29 8.31 -35.83
N ALA A 288 -5.45 7.85 -34.91
CA ALA A 288 -4.95 6.47 -34.88
C ALA A 288 -6.07 5.45 -34.72
N LEU A 289 -7.04 5.72 -33.84
CA LEU A 289 -8.24 4.90 -33.70
C LEU A 289 -9.02 4.81 -35.01
N ARG A 290 -9.18 5.94 -35.71
CA ARG A 290 -10.05 6.01 -36.89
C ARG A 290 -9.39 5.47 -38.16
N GLN A 291 -8.08 5.65 -38.29
CA GLN A 291 -7.24 5.06 -39.33
C GLN A 291 -6.98 3.57 -39.08
N GLU A 292 -7.24 3.07 -37.86
CA GLU A 292 -6.81 1.75 -37.37
C GLU A 292 -5.30 1.57 -37.53
N ASP A 293 -4.52 2.61 -37.21
CA ASP A 293 -3.08 2.64 -37.40
C ASP A 293 -2.41 3.34 -36.23
N ARG A 294 -1.38 2.71 -35.65
CA ARG A 294 -0.62 3.26 -34.52
C ARG A 294 0.31 4.41 -34.90
N LEU A 295 0.61 4.62 -36.19
CA LEU A 295 1.62 5.59 -36.62
C LEU A 295 1.40 7.01 -36.09
N PRO A 296 0.18 7.60 -36.15
CA PRO A 296 -0.01 8.96 -35.64
C PRO A 296 0.44 9.13 -34.19
N ILE A 297 0.20 8.11 -33.35
CA ILE A 297 0.64 8.10 -31.95
C ILE A 297 2.17 7.92 -31.86
N THR A 298 2.74 6.92 -32.53
CA THR A 298 4.17 6.63 -32.39
C THR A 298 5.06 7.73 -32.99
N GLU A 299 4.61 8.38 -34.06
CA GLU A 299 5.34 9.46 -34.71
C GLU A 299 5.34 10.73 -33.87
N ILE A 300 4.19 11.15 -33.32
CA ILE A 300 4.17 12.34 -32.48
C ILE A 300 4.96 12.13 -31.19
N MET A 301 4.88 10.94 -30.58
CA MET A 301 5.66 10.60 -29.40
C MET A 301 7.16 10.56 -29.67
N ALA A 302 7.59 10.13 -30.87
CA ALA A 302 9.00 10.18 -31.26
C ALA A 302 9.51 11.61 -31.50
N GLN A 303 8.62 12.55 -31.80
CA GLN A 303 8.93 13.98 -31.94
C GLN A 303 8.85 14.74 -30.62
N THR A 304 8.23 14.18 -29.58
CA THR A 304 8.16 14.78 -28.24
C THR A 304 9.52 14.70 -27.55
N PRO A 305 10.17 15.83 -27.26
CA PRO A 305 11.45 15.82 -26.56
C PRO A 305 11.34 15.34 -25.12
N ALA A 306 12.45 14.85 -24.55
CA ALA A 306 12.53 14.52 -23.13
C ALA A 306 12.36 15.78 -22.25
N ILE A 307 11.71 15.62 -21.11
CA ILE A 307 11.45 16.67 -20.12
C ILE A 307 12.34 16.47 -18.88
N PRO A 308 12.55 17.51 -18.05
CA PRO A 308 13.30 17.38 -16.79
C PRO A 308 12.67 16.35 -15.83
N ASP A 309 13.49 15.69 -15.01
CA ASP A 309 13.05 14.60 -14.11
C ASP A 309 12.03 15.03 -13.06
N SER A 310 11.97 16.31 -12.69
CA SER A 310 10.94 16.87 -11.81
C SER A 310 9.63 17.16 -12.53
N CYS A 311 9.65 17.33 -13.86
CA CYS A 311 8.50 17.74 -14.65
C CYS A 311 7.63 16.56 -15.12
N GLN A 312 6.41 16.85 -15.58
CA GLN A 312 5.44 15.82 -15.96
C GLN A 312 4.45 16.31 -17.05
N TRP A 313 4.04 15.41 -17.94
CA TRP A 313 2.97 15.69 -18.91
C TRP A 313 1.58 15.52 -18.27
N GLY A 314 0.67 16.47 -18.54
CA GLY A 314 -0.77 16.34 -18.30
C GLY A 314 -1.46 15.67 -19.49
N LEU A 315 -2.01 14.48 -19.30
CA LEU A 315 -2.65 13.69 -20.34
C LEU A 315 -4.17 13.85 -20.25
N PHE A 316 -4.85 14.05 -21.37
CA PHE A 316 -6.31 14.20 -21.40
C PHE A 316 -6.85 13.72 -22.75
N LEU A 317 -8.12 13.32 -22.77
CA LEU A 317 -8.84 12.96 -23.99
C LEU A 317 -9.74 14.08 -24.48
N ARG A 318 -10.39 14.78 -23.55
CA ARG A 318 -11.27 15.94 -23.73
C ARG A 318 -11.15 16.84 -22.50
N ASN A 319 -11.69 18.05 -22.64
CA ASN A 319 -11.72 19.11 -21.65
C ASN A 319 -12.99 19.96 -21.90
N HIS A 320 -13.12 21.08 -21.19
CA HIS A 320 -14.21 22.05 -21.32
C HIS A 320 -14.25 22.83 -22.65
N ASP A 321 -13.19 22.77 -23.46
CA ASP A 321 -13.14 23.40 -24.79
C ASP A 321 -13.49 22.41 -25.90
N GLU A 322 -13.39 22.85 -27.15
CA GLU A 322 -13.42 21.97 -28.31
C GLU A 322 -12.19 21.04 -28.38
N LEU A 323 -12.30 19.97 -29.14
CA LEU A 323 -11.15 19.21 -29.58
C LEU A 323 -10.38 20.09 -30.57
N THR A 324 -9.36 20.78 -30.07
CA THR A 324 -8.54 21.71 -30.85
C THR A 324 -7.76 20.98 -31.95
N LEU A 325 -7.73 21.59 -33.14
CA LEU A 325 -7.01 21.15 -34.32
C LEU A 325 -6.09 22.29 -34.85
N GLU A 326 -5.66 23.17 -33.96
CA GLU A 326 -4.69 24.22 -34.29
C GLU A 326 -3.31 23.64 -34.59
N MET A 327 -2.82 22.75 -33.73
CA MET A 327 -1.48 22.16 -33.78
C MET A 327 -1.47 20.80 -34.50
N VAL A 328 -2.16 20.76 -35.65
CA VAL A 328 -2.13 19.66 -36.62
C VAL A 328 -1.89 20.24 -38.02
N THR A 329 -1.38 19.43 -38.94
CA THR A 329 -1.25 19.82 -40.35
C THR A 329 -2.63 20.00 -41.00
N ASP A 330 -2.70 20.74 -42.10
CA ASP A 330 -3.96 20.99 -42.80
C ASP A 330 -4.65 19.69 -43.25
N ASP A 331 -3.88 18.71 -43.76
CA ASP A 331 -4.39 17.39 -44.17
C ASP A 331 -4.95 16.60 -42.97
N GLU A 332 -4.28 16.64 -41.82
CA GLU A 332 -4.77 16.00 -40.59
C GLU A 332 -6.05 16.67 -40.08
N ARG A 333 -6.14 18.00 -40.18
CA ARG A 333 -7.33 18.78 -39.80
C ARG A 333 -8.53 18.40 -40.65
N ASP A 334 -8.36 18.37 -41.96
CA ASP A 334 -9.42 17.99 -42.91
C ASP A 334 -9.87 16.55 -42.68
N TYR A 335 -8.94 15.64 -42.40
CA TYR A 335 -9.25 14.27 -42.02
C TYR A 335 -10.06 14.20 -40.73
N MET A 336 -9.66 14.93 -39.68
CA MET A 336 -10.38 14.97 -38.40
C MET A 336 -11.80 15.52 -38.57
N TYR A 337 -11.97 16.58 -39.38
CA TYR A 337 -13.29 17.09 -39.69
C TYR A 337 -14.17 16.06 -40.41
N LEU A 338 -13.63 15.38 -41.42
CA LEU A 338 -14.35 14.33 -42.13
C LEU A 338 -14.74 13.16 -41.21
N ALA A 339 -13.85 12.79 -40.30
CA ALA A 339 -14.01 11.62 -39.44
C ALA A 339 -14.96 11.84 -38.24
N TYR A 340 -14.96 13.05 -37.66
CA TYR A 340 -15.58 13.33 -36.36
C TYR A 340 -16.61 14.46 -36.35
N SER A 341 -16.75 15.22 -37.46
CA SER A 341 -17.71 16.33 -37.58
C SER A 341 -18.63 16.18 -38.79
N GLY A 342 -19.54 15.21 -38.72
CA GLY A 342 -20.53 14.94 -39.77
C GLY A 342 -21.56 16.07 -39.94
N ASP A 343 -21.86 16.80 -38.87
CA ASP A 343 -22.64 18.04 -38.92
C ASP A 343 -21.67 19.24 -38.82
N PRO A 344 -21.72 20.21 -39.76
CA PRO A 344 -20.86 21.39 -39.72
C PRO A 344 -20.96 22.19 -38.41
N ARG A 345 -22.11 22.14 -37.71
CA ARG A 345 -22.29 22.81 -36.41
C ARG A 345 -21.43 22.20 -35.30
N MET A 346 -20.91 20.99 -35.48
CA MET A 346 -19.97 20.38 -34.53
C MET A 346 -18.60 21.09 -34.56
N ARG A 347 -18.33 21.91 -35.57
CA ARG A 347 -17.10 22.68 -35.70
C ARG A 347 -17.26 24.05 -35.04
N ILE A 348 -16.19 24.54 -34.45
CA ILE A 348 -16.08 25.90 -33.94
C ILE A 348 -14.60 26.30 -33.95
N ASN A 349 -14.29 27.56 -34.30
CA ASN A 349 -12.93 28.03 -34.50
C ASN A 349 -12.15 27.01 -35.36
N VAL A 350 -11.00 26.54 -34.86
CA VAL A 350 -10.19 25.48 -35.48
C VAL A 350 -10.31 24.19 -34.66
N GLY A 351 -11.53 23.68 -34.44
CA GLY A 351 -11.73 22.44 -33.67
C GLY A 351 -13.13 21.83 -33.73
N ILE A 352 -13.39 20.83 -32.86
CA ILE A 352 -14.64 20.05 -32.81
C ILE A 352 -15.24 20.06 -31.40
N ARG A 353 -16.36 20.77 -31.21
CA ARG A 353 -17.04 20.98 -29.91
C ARG A 353 -17.96 19.82 -29.51
N ARG A 354 -17.36 18.66 -29.23
CA ARG A 354 -18.07 17.44 -28.82
C ARG A 354 -17.43 16.77 -27.61
N ARG A 355 -18.22 16.01 -26.86
CA ARG A 355 -17.76 15.17 -25.74
C ARG A 355 -17.14 13.86 -26.22
N LEU A 356 -16.46 13.16 -25.31
CA LEU A 356 -15.77 11.90 -25.60
C LEU A 356 -16.72 10.82 -26.13
N ALA A 357 -17.80 10.51 -25.39
CA ALA A 357 -18.72 9.44 -25.78
C ALA A 357 -19.38 9.71 -27.16
N PRO A 358 -19.89 10.93 -27.45
CA PRO A 358 -20.39 11.27 -28.78
C PRO A 358 -19.35 11.23 -29.90
N LEU A 359 -18.09 11.63 -29.66
CA LEU A 359 -16.99 11.49 -30.64
C LEU A 359 -16.71 10.02 -30.99
N LEU A 360 -16.98 9.10 -30.07
CA LEU A 360 -16.70 7.67 -30.24
C LEU A 360 -17.93 6.85 -30.66
N ASP A 361 -18.99 7.52 -31.13
CA ASP A 361 -20.27 6.91 -31.51
C ASP A 361 -20.94 6.13 -30.36
N ASN A 362 -20.71 6.56 -29.11
CA ASN A 362 -21.11 5.88 -27.88
C ASN A 362 -20.63 4.41 -27.81
N ASN A 363 -19.56 4.07 -28.54
CA ASN A 363 -19.01 2.72 -28.52
C ASN A 363 -18.17 2.51 -27.26
N ARG A 364 -18.73 1.77 -26.30
CA ARG A 364 -18.09 1.49 -25.01
C ARG A 364 -16.64 0.99 -25.13
N ARG A 365 -16.36 0.07 -26.05
CA ARG A 365 -15.00 -0.48 -26.21
C ARG A 365 -13.99 0.57 -26.68
N ARG A 366 -14.41 1.53 -27.50
CA ARG A 366 -13.55 2.66 -27.89
C ARG A 366 -13.29 3.58 -26.71
N ILE A 367 -14.30 3.87 -25.89
CA ILE A 367 -14.18 4.69 -24.68
C ILE A 367 -13.17 4.03 -23.72
N GLU A 368 -13.32 2.72 -23.48
CA GLU A 368 -12.42 1.95 -22.62
C GLU A 368 -10.99 1.90 -23.18
N LEU A 369 -10.83 1.64 -24.48
CA LEU A 369 -9.52 1.63 -25.14
C LEU A 369 -8.81 2.97 -24.96
N LEU A 370 -9.48 4.09 -25.23
CA LEU A 370 -8.87 5.42 -25.13
C LEU A 370 -8.55 5.80 -23.69
N ASN A 371 -9.42 5.46 -22.74
CA ASN A 371 -9.11 5.63 -21.31
C ASN A 371 -7.95 4.71 -20.87
N SER A 372 -7.82 3.51 -21.43
CA SER A 372 -6.66 2.64 -21.16
C SER A 372 -5.35 3.30 -21.63
N LEU A 373 -5.35 3.99 -22.77
CA LEU A 373 -4.20 4.74 -23.24
C LEU A 373 -3.93 5.95 -22.32
N LEU A 374 -4.96 6.69 -21.95
CA LEU A 374 -4.89 7.81 -21.00
C LEU A 374 -4.22 7.39 -19.68
N PHE A 375 -4.61 6.25 -19.11
CA PHE A 375 -4.10 5.79 -17.83
C PHE A 375 -2.71 5.11 -17.89
N SER A 376 -2.27 4.64 -19.06
CA SER A 376 -1.02 3.89 -19.20
C SER A 376 0.08 4.59 -19.99
N PHE A 377 -0.15 5.78 -20.55
CA PHE A 377 0.89 6.62 -21.16
C PHE A 377 1.72 7.36 -20.08
N PRO A 378 2.95 7.81 -20.41
CA PRO A 378 3.80 8.54 -19.47
C PRO A 378 3.23 9.92 -19.17
N GLY A 379 2.65 10.08 -17.98
CA GLY A 379 2.09 11.34 -17.51
C GLY A 379 0.98 11.15 -16.49
N THR A 380 0.35 12.27 -16.16
CA THR A 380 -0.73 12.37 -15.17
C THR A 380 -2.06 12.52 -15.90
N PRO A 381 -2.99 11.55 -15.75
CA PRO A 381 -4.27 11.59 -16.45
C PRO A 381 -5.21 12.63 -15.85
N ILE A 382 -5.94 13.31 -16.74
CA ILE A 382 -6.93 14.33 -16.46
C ILE A 382 -8.26 13.85 -17.06
N LEU A 383 -9.26 13.69 -16.22
CA LEU A 383 -10.62 13.29 -16.58
C LEU A 383 -11.52 14.52 -16.62
N TYR A 384 -12.34 14.64 -17.66
CA TYR A 384 -13.35 15.69 -17.75
C TYR A 384 -14.67 15.23 -17.15
N TYR A 385 -15.27 16.05 -16.29
CA TYR A 385 -16.43 15.62 -15.49
C TYR A 385 -17.56 15.03 -16.34
N GLY A 386 -18.05 13.85 -15.99
CA GLY A 386 -19.13 13.16 -16.68
C GLY A 386 -18.68 12.21 -17.79
N ASP A 387 -17.42 12.25 -18.23
CA ASP A 387 -16.90 11.28 -19.21
C ASP A 387 -16.80 9.86 -18.60
N GLU A 388 -16.63 9.74 -17.27
CA GLU A 388 -16.65 8.49 -16.51
C GLU A 388 -18.01 7.78 -16.50
N ILE A 389 -19.10 8.51 -16.79
CA ILE A 389 -20.43 7.93 -17.02
C ILE A 389 -20.82 7.93 -18.50
N GLY A 390 -20.02 8.55 -19.37
CA GLY A 390 -20.29 8.63 -20.81
C GLY A 390 -21.32 9.69 -21.18
N MET A 391 -21.29 10.85 -20.52
CA MET A 391 -22.16 11.98 -20.85
C MET A 391 -22.05 12.40 -22.33
N GLY A 392 -23.19 12.83 -22.86
CA GLY A 392 -23.32 13.39 -24.21
C GLY A 392 -22.99 14.89 -24.28
N ASP A 393 -23.25 15.47 -25.45
CA ASP A 393 -23.13 16.90 -25.70
C ASP A 393 -24.43 17.48 -26.29
N ASN A 394 -24.55 18.81 -26.26
CA ASN A 394 -25.60 19.55 -26.94
C ASN A 394 -25.01 20.61 -27.88
N ILE A 395 -24.72 20.20 -29.12
CA ILE A 395 -24.11 21.06 -30.16
C ILE A 395 -24.97 22.28 -30.58
N TYR A 396 -26.22 22.36 -30.12
CA TYR A 396 -27.11 23.48 -30.39
C TYR A 396 -26.94 24.63 -29.39
N LEU A 397 -26.24 24.39 -28.28
CA LEU A 397 -25.82 25.45 -27.38
C LEU A 397 -24.72 26.28 -28.06
N GLY A 398 -24.77 27.59 -27.87
CA GLY A 398 -23.82 28.53 -28.45
C GLY A 398 -22.41 28.30 -27.90
N ASP A 399 -21.40 28.64 -28.70
CA ASP A 399 -19.98 28.47 -28.37
C ASP A 399 -19.63 27.01 -27.95
N ARG A 400 -18.87 26.81 -26.88
CA ARG A 400 -18.43 25.52 -26.32
C ARG A 400 -19.37 24.98 -25.24
N ASN A 401 -20.45 25.69 -24.92
CA ASN A 401 -21.40 25.33 -23.85
C ASN A 401 -22.05 23.95 -24.02
N GLY A 402 -22.04 23.40 -25.25
CA GLY A 402 -22.55 22.07 -25.55
C GLY A 402 -21.87 20.93 -24.78
N VAL A 403 -20.62 21.09 -24.34
CA VAL A 403 -19.92 20.09 -23.52
C VAL A 403 -19.96 20.39 -22.01
N ARG A 404 -20.45 21.59 -21.64
CA ARG A 404 -20.48 22.15 -20.28
C ARG A 404 -21.88 22.07 -19.65
N THR A 405 -22.67 21.07 -19.99
CA THR A 405 -24.03 20.88 -19.44
C THR A 405 -23.99 20.34 -18.01
N PRO A 406 -25.06 20.47 -17.21
CA PRO A 406 -25.05 19.99 -15.83
C PRO A 406 -24.74 18.48 -15.72
N MET A 407 -24.01 18.09 -14.68
CA MET A 407 -23.69 16.69 -14.35
C MET A 407 -24.95 15.86 -14.15
N GLN A 408 -24.94 14.59 -14.57
CA GLN A 408 -26.11 13.71 -14.53
C GLN A 408 -26.05 12.74 -13.33
N TRP A 409 -26.58 13.16 -12.19
CA TRP A 409 -26.52 12.39 -10.94
C TRP A 409 -27.52 11.25 -10.87
N ASN A 410 -28.78 11.49 -11.25
CA ASN A 410 -29.84 10.47 -11.22
C ASN A 410 -30.91 10.72 -12.29
N SER A 411 -31.95 9.89 -12.30
CA SER A 411 -33.07 10.00 -13.25
C SER A 411 -34.16 11.00 -12.86
N ASP A 412 -33.99 11.73 -11.75
CA ASP A 412 -34.99 12.70 -11.28
C ASP A 412 -34.94 14.00 -12.08
N ARG A 413 -35.79 14.95 -11.69
CA ARG A 413 -35.84 16.31 -12.24
C ARG A 413 -34.43 16.91 -12.33
N ASN A 414 -34.14 17.52 -13.48
CA ASN A 414 -32.85 18.14 -13.78
C ASN A 414 -31.65 17.19 -13.56
N ALA A 415 -31.81 15.88 -13.82
CA ALA A 415 -30.77 14.89 -13.61
C ALA A 415 -30.23 14.81 -12.16
N GLY A 416 -30.99 15.28 -11.17
CA GLY A 416 -30.52 15.40 -9.78
C GLY A 416 -29.49 16.50 -9.53
N PHE A 417 -29.16 17.31 -10.54
CA PHE A 417 -28.23 18.44 -10.42
C PHE A 417 -28.80 19.58 -9.56
N SER A 418 -30.10 19.89 -9.72
CA SER A 418 -30.76 21.02 -9.06
C SER A 418 -32.25 20.75 -8.83
N ARG A 419 -32.83 21.34 -7.79
CA ARG A 419 -34.29 21.35 -7.54
C ARG A 419 -35.02 22.53 -8.19
N ALA A 420 -34.29 23.46 -8.82
CA ALA A 420 -34.84 24.64 -9.48
C ALA A 420 -35.83 24.29 -10.60
N VAL A 421 -36.64 25.27 -11.01
CA VAL A 421 -37.47 25.15 -12.23
C VAL A 421 -36.52 24.88 -13.42
N PRO A 422 -36.79 23.90 -14.30
CA PRO A 422 -35.86 23.56 -15.38
C PRO A 422 -35.45 24.75 -16.27
N ALA A 423 -36.35 25.74 -16.43
CA ALA A 423 -36.08 26.96 -17.19
C ALA A 423 -35.17 27.97 -16.47
N ALA A 424 -34.90 27.78 -15.18
CA ALA A 424 -33.99 28.60 -14.37
C ALA A 424 -32.58 28.02 -14.31
N LEU A 425 -32.34 26.82 -14.85
CA LEU A 425 -31.00 26.26 -14.94
C LEU A 425 -30.11 27.15 -15.80
N TYR A 426 -28.84 27.30 -15.41
CA TYR A 426 -27.86 28.04 -16.24
C TYR A 426 -27.70 27.42 -17.65
N SER A 427 -27.91 26.11 -17.76
CA SER A 427 -27.88 25.35 -19.00
C SER A 427 -28.84 24.16 -18.91
N PRO A 428 -29.53 23.77 -20.01
CA PRO A 428 -30.39 22.61 -20.00
C PRO A 428 -29.58 21.32 -19.79
N VAL A 429 -30.16 20.36 -19.06
CA VAL A 429 -29.65 18.99 -19.01
C VAL A 429 -29.82 18.28 -20.36
N ILE A 430 -28.99 17.28 -20.63
CA ILE A 430 -29.12 16.45 -21.84
C ILE A 430 -30.35 15.56 -21.70
N MET A 431 -31.22 15.58 -22.72
CA MET A 431 -32.50 14.86 -22.74
C MET A 431 -32.72 14.06 -24.03
N ASP A 432 -31.70 13.94 -24.87
CA ASP A 432 -31.81 13.13 -26.08
C ASP A 432 -31.91 11.64 -25.71
N PRO A 433 -32.45 10.78 -26.61
CA PRO A 433 -32.73 9.39 -26.28
C PRO A 433 -31.49 8.50 -26.09
N ILE A 434 -30.29 8.96 -26.45
CA ILE A 434 -29.04 8.18 -26.36
C ILE A 434 -28.26 8.59 -25.10
N TRP A 435 -28.07 9.88 -24.87
CA TRP A 435 -27.23 10.39 -23.77
C TRP A 435 -28.01 11.07 -22.64
N GLY A 436 -29.34 11.14 -22.75
CA GLY A 436 -30.19 11.79 -21.76
C GLY A 436 -30.06 11.17 -20.37
N TYR A 437 -30.19 12.02 -19.34
CA TYR A 437 -29.96 11.64 -17.95
C TYR A 437 -30.83 10.48 -17.44
N GLN A 438 -31.97 10.22 -18.09
CA GLN A 438 -32.81 9.05 -17.77
C GLN A 438 -32.13 7.71 -18.09
N ALA A 439 -31.20 7.70 -19.05
CA ALA A 439 -30.41 6.52 -19.41
C ALA A 439 -28.99 6.57 -18.85
N ILE A 440 -28.37 7.76 -18.82
CA ILE A 440 -26.98 7.96 -18.39
C ILE A 440 -26.96 8.79 -17.12
N ASN A 441 -26.78 8.17 -15.96
CA ASN A 441 -26.59 8.90 -14.71
C ASN A 441 -25.77 8.09 -13.70
N VAL A 442 -25.23 8.79 -12.69
CA VAL A 442 -24.40 8.19 -11.64
C VAL A 442 -25.15 7.11 -10.87
N GLU A 443 -26.34 7.41 -10.35
CA GLU A 443 -27.12 6.47 -9.51
C GLU A 443 -27.38 5.12 -10.20
N ALA A 444 -27.76 5.14 -11.48
CA ALA A 444 -27.96 3.93 -12.27
C ALA A 444 -26.63 3.16 -12.47
N GLN A 445 -25.53 3.85 -12.73
CA GLN A 445 -24.22 3.23 -12.93
C GLN A 445 -23.55 2.77 -11.63
N GLU A 446 -23.93 3.32 -10.48
CA GLU A 446 -23.51 2.83 -9.16
C GLU A 446 -24.19 1.51 -8.79
N GLN A 447 -25.34 1.19 -9.38
CA GLN A 447 -26.03 -0.09 -9.15
C GLN A 447 -25.57 -1.18 -10.13
N ASP A 448 -25.10 -0.81 -11.32
CA ASP A 448 -24.58 -1.75 -12.33
C ASP A 448 -23.07 -1.92 -12.19
N THR A 449 -22.62 -3.10 -11.73
CA THR A 449 -21.20 -3.44 -11.57
C THR A 449 -20.41 -3.50 -12.87
N SER A 450 -21.08 -3.57 -14.03
CA SER A 450 -20.49 -3.55 -15.36
C SER A 450 -20.49 -2.15 -16.02
N SER A 451 -20.94 -1.13 -15.28
CA SER A 451 -21.07 0.24 -15.77
C SER A 451 -19.73 0.88 -16.16
N LEU A 452 -19.80 2.02 -16.86
CA LEU A 452 -18.59 2.76 -17.24
C LEU A 452 -17.94 3.37 -16.01
N LEU A 453 -18.76 3.80 -15.06
CA LEU A 453 -18.31 4.31 -13.78
C LEU A 453 -17.50 3.27 -13.01
N HIS A 454 -18.03 2.05 -12.83
CA HIS A 454 -17.32 0.98 -12.13
C HIS A 454 -16.03 0.57 -12.84
N TRP A 455 -16.08 0.44 -14.17
CA TRP A 455 -14.90 0.14 -14.96
C TRP A 455 -13.83 1.23 -14.79
N THR A 456 -14.21 2.51 -14.86
CA THR A 456 -13.29 3.65 -14.72
C THR A 456 -12.67 3.67 -13.31
N ARG A 457 -13.48 3.46 -12.27
CA ARG A 457 -13.03 3.34 -10.88
C ARG A 457 -12.00 2.22 -10.72
N ASN A 458 -12.27 1.05 -11.30
CA ASN A 458 -11.36 -0.10 -11.25
C ASN A 458 -10.04 0.18 -11.97
N MET A 459 -10.09 0.84 -13.14
CA MET A 459 -8.88 1.23 -13.87
C MET A 459 -8.03 2.25 -13.12
N ILE A 460 -8.66 3.24 -12.47
CA ILE A 460 -7.97 4.22 -11.63
C ILE A 460 -7.33 3.53 -10.42
N ALA A 461 -8.08 2.64 -9.74
CA ALA A 461 -7.56 1.86 -8.61
C ALA A 461 -6.36 1.01 -9.03
N LEU A 462 -6.45 0.31 -10.16
CA LEU A 462 -5.35 -0.47 -10.72
C LEU A 462 -4.14 0.40 -11.03
N ARG A 463 -4.33 1.55 -11.70
CA ARG A 463 -3.24 2.50 -11.97
C ARG A 463 -2.53 2.93 -10.70
N LYS A 464 -3.27 3.27 -9.63
CA LYS A 464 -2.71 3.73 -8.35
C LYS A 464 -1.90 2.65 -7.60
N LEU A 465 -2.08 1.37 -7.93
CA LEU A 465 -1.27 0.29 -7.37
C LEU A 465 0.15 0.24 -7.95
N PHE A 466 0.40 0.85 -9.11
CA PHE A 466 1.65 0.75 -9.86
C PHE A 466 2.20 2.13 -10.22
N GLN A 467 3.33 2.49 -9.61
CA GLN A 467 3.98 3.78 -9.88
C GLN A 467 4.55 3.85 -11.30
N VAL A 468 4.75 2.70 -11.95
CA VAL A 468 5.21 2.60 -13.33
C VAL A 468 4.41 3.46 -14.31
N PHE A 469 3.10 3.66 -14.09
CA PHE A 469 2.27 4.44 -15.01
C PHE A 469 2.52 5.95 -14.90
N GLY A 470 2.66 6.46 -13.67
CA GLY A 470 2.96 7.87 -13.42
C GLY A 470 4.44 8.22 -13.68
N ARG A 471 5.37 7.36 -13.26
CA ARG A 471 6.81 7.71 -13.18
C ARG A 471 7.70 6.91 -14.12
N GLY A 472 7.20 5.83 -14.71
CA GLY A 472 8.01 4.93 -15.52
C GLY A 472 8.33 5.47 -16.90
N THR A 473 9.44 4.95 -17.44
CA THR A 473 9.81 5.13 -18.84
C THR A 473 8.79 4.49 -19.77
N GLN A 474 8.85 4.81 -21.07
CA GLN A 474 8.04 4.16 -22.10
C GLN A 474 8.94 3.76 -23.26
N GLU A 475 8.81 2.51 -23.71
CA GLU A 475 9.47 1.98 -24.90
C GLU A 475 8.42 1.36 -25.83
N PHE A 476 8.29 1.88 -27.07
CA PHE A 476 7.37 1.30 -28.05
C PHE A 476 7.94 0.00 -28.64
N LEU A 477 7.14 -1.06 -28.56
CA LEU A 477 7.38 -2.29 -29.30
C LEU A 477 7.03 -2.07 -30.77
N LYS A 478 7.67 -2.84 -31.67
CA LYS A 478 7.52 -2.66 -33.12
C LYS A 478 6.91 -3.90 -33.82
N PRO A 479 5.68 -4.32 -33.47
CA PRO A 479 5.02 -5.39 -34.22
C PRO A 479 4.79 -5.01 -35.68
N GLU A 480 4.82 -6.01 -36.57
CA GLU A 480 4.50 -5.81 -37.99
C GLU A 480 3.05 -5.34 -38.19
N ASN A 481 2.12 -5.79 -37.34
CA ASN A 481 0.73 -5.38 -37.39
C ASN A 481 0.55 -3.94 -36.90
N ARG A 482 0.46 -2.99 -37.85
CA ARG A 482 0.25 -1.56 -37.59
C ARG A 482 -1.03 -1.22 -36.83
N LYS A 483 -2.02 -2.12 -36.84
CA LYS A 483 -3.29 -1.95 -36.13
C LYS A 483 -3.16 -2.12 -34.62
N VAL A 484 -2.04 -2.68 -34.15
CA VAL A 484 -1.79 -2.93 -32.73
C VAL A 484 -0.71 -2.00 -32.21
N LEU A 485 -1.07 -1.16 -31.25
CA LEU A 485 -0.13 -0.35 -30.47
C LEU A 485 0.37 -1.19 -29.30
N ALA A 486 1.68 -1.30 -29.14
CA ALA A 486 2.28 -2.05 -28.04
C ALA A 486 3.50 -1.29 -27.48
N TYR A 487 3.62 -1.24 -26.16
CA TYR A 487 4.72 -0.55 -25.46
C TYR A 487 4.95 -1.14 -24.08
N VAL A 488 6.13 -0.92 -23.53
CA VAL A 488 6.51 -1.32 -22.19
C VAL A 488 6.70 -0.10 -21.31
N ARG A 489 6.19 -0.17 -20.09
CA ARG A 489 6.44 0.79 -19.02
C ARG A 489 7.38 0.16 -18.00
N GLU A 490 8.43 0.87 -17.59
CA GLU A 490 9.39 0.38 -16.59
C GLU A 490 9.75 1.44 -15.54
N TYR A 491 9.74 1.04 -14.27
CA TYR A 491 10.09 1.87 -13.12
C TYR A 491 10.42 1.01 -11.90
N ASN A 492 11.61 1.18 -11.29
CA ASN A 492 11.98 0.51 -10.03
C ASN A 492 11.72 -1.01 -9.99
N GLY A 493 11.92 -1.71 -11.11
CA GLY A 493 11.69 -3.15 -11.23
C GLY A 493 10.25 -3.55 -11.59
N GLU A 494 9.27 -2.65 -11.49
CA GLU A 494 7.94 -2.82 -12.09
C GLU A 494 8.04 -2.76 -13.62
N ARG A 495 7.45 -3.73 -14.30
CA ARG A 495 7.46 -3.83 -15.76
C ARG A 495 6.08 -4.21 -16.25
N VAL A 496 5.48 -3.37 -17.09
CA VAL A 496 4.15 -3.60 -17.64
C VAL A 496 4.18 -3.49 -19.16
N VAL A 497 3.76 -4.54 -19.84
CA VAL A 497 3.53 -4.56 -21.29
C VAL A 497 2.08 -4.18 -21.56
N CYS A 498 1.89 -3.06 -22.24
CA CYS A 498 0.58 -2.59 -22.68
C CYS A 498 0.40 -2.93 -24.16
N VAL A 499 -0.72 -3.55 -24.51
CA VAL A 499 -1.06 -3.94 -25.89
C VAL A 499 -2.49 -3.50 -26.20
N ALA A 500 -2.69 -2.76 -27.29
CA ALA A 500 -3.95 -2.11 -27.63
C ALA A 500 -4.28 -2.33 -29.10
N ASN A 501 -5.43 -2.93 -29.38
CA ASN A 501 -5.94 -3.08 -30.75
C ASN A 501 -6.73 -1.83 -31.16
N LEU A 502 -6.23 -1.08 -32.14
CA LEU A 502 -6.92 0.10 -32.66
C LEU A 502 -7.99 -0.25 -33.71
N SER A 503 -8.05 -1.50 -34.15
CA SER A 503 -8.98 -1.96 -35.18
C SER A 503 -10.34 -2.36 -34.63
N ARG A 504 -11.37 -2.13 -35.44
CA ARG A 504 -12.72 -2.67 -35.23
C ARG A 504 -12.86 -4.17 -35.45
N PHE A 505 -11.77 -4.84 -35.85
CA PHE A 505 -11.72 -6.28 -36.07
C PHE A 505 -10.71 -6.94 -35.15
N ALA A 506 -10.86 -8.24 -34.91
CA ALA A 506 -9.86 -9.00 -34.16
C ALA A 506 -8.50 -8.96 -34.89
N GLN A 507 -7.42 -8.80 -34.12
CA GLN A 507 -6.07 -8.69 -34.65
C GLN A 507 -5.13 -9.70 -33.96
N PRO A 508 -4.39 -10.52 -34.73
CA PRO A 508 -3.23 -11.23 -34.20
C PRO A 508 -2.02 -10.28 -34.17
N VAL A 509 -1.15 -10.47 -33.18
CA VAL A 509 0.12 -9.75 -33.08
C VAL A 509 1.18 -10.67 -32.49
N THR A 510 2.40 -10.52 -32.96
CA THR A 510 3.59 -11.14 -32.36
C THR A 510 4.49 -10.04 -31.82
N LEU A 511 4.91 -10.16 -30.56
CA LEU A 511 5.75 -9.18 -29.87
C LEU A 511 7.13 -9.78 -29.60
N ASP A 512 8.18 -9.00 -29.82
CA ASP A 512 9.52 -9.38 -29.36
C ASP A 512 9.65 -9.02 -27.88
N LEU A 513 9.54 -10.02 -27.02
CA LEU A 513 9.72 -9.91 -25.57
C LEU A 513 10.97 -10.65 -25.08
N SER A 514 11.88 -11.03 -26.00
CA SER A 514 13.04 -11.88 -25.70
C SER A 514 13.96 -11.33 -24.61
N ARG A 515 13.95 -10.01 -24.36
CA ARG A 515 14.67 -9.34 -23.25
C ARG A 515 14.26 -9.86 -21.87
N TRP A 516 13.05 -10.40 -21.74
CA TRP A 516 12.47 -10.86 -20.48
C TRP A 516 12.19 -12.37 -20.50
N GLU A 517 13.04 -13.14 -21.21
CA GLU A 517 13.00 -14.60 -21.21
C GLU A 517 12.91 -15.17 -19.78
N GLY A 518 12.00 -16.12 -19.57
CA GLY A 518 11.77 -16.75 -18.28
C GLY A 518 10.80 -16.00 -17.35
N MET A 519 10.38 -14.78 -17.71
CA MET A 519 9.30 -14.09 -16.98
C MET A 519 7.92 -14.54 -17.46
N VAL A 520 6.92 -14.38 -16.59
CA VAL A 520 5.52 -14.70 -16.85
C VAL A 520 4.73 -13.40 -16.98
N PRO A 521 4.12 -13.10 -18.14
CA PRO A 521 3.19 -11.99 -18.27
C PRO A 521 1.88 -12.32 -17.52
N VAL A 522 1.41 -11.43 -16.66
CA VAL A 522 0.18 -11.61 -15.88
C VAL A 522 -0.77 -10.45 -16.19
N GLU A 523 -1.98 -10.76 -16.67
CA GLU A 523 -3.00 -9.76 -16.99
C GLU A 523 -3.48 -9.05 -15.72
N MET A 524 -3.47 -7.72 -15.70
CA MET A 524 -3.55 -6.96 -14.46
C MET A 524 -4.96 -6.76 -13.87
N LEU A 525 -6.03 -6.97 -14.63
CA LEU A 525 -7.41 -6.83 -14.12
C LEU A 525 -7.90 -8.12 -13.45
N GLY A 526 -7.67 -9.27 -14.08
CA GLY A 526 -8.05 -10.59 -13.60
C GLY A 526 -6.89 -11.37 -12.96
N TYR A 527 -5.67 -10.84 -12.98
CA TYR A 527 -4.46 -11.51 -12.49
C TYR A 527 -4.20 -12.89 -13.14
N VAL A 528 -4.62 -13.03 -14.40
CA VAL A 528 -4.51 -14.29 -15.15
C VAL A 528 -3.10 -14.43 -15.75
N PRO A 529 -2.34 -15.50 -15.43
CA PRO A 529 -1.04 -15.73 -16.02
C PRO A 529 -1.16 -16.15 -17.48
N PHE A 530 -0.34 -15.56 -18.33
CA PHE A 530 -0.16 -15.98 -19.71
C PHE A 530 1.04 -16.95 -19.82
N PRO A 531 1.23 -17.64 -20.95
CA PRO A 531 2.40 -18.50 -21.15
C PRO A 531 3.72 -17.76 -20.85
N PRO A 532 4.72 -18.41 -20.23
CA PRO A 532 6.02 -17.79 -19.97
C PRO A 532 6.69 -17.30 -21.26
N ILE A 533 7.45 -16.23 -21.16
CA ILE A 533 8.22 -15.68 -22.28
C ILE A 533 9.41 -16.61 -22.57
N ASP A 534 9.51 -17.06 -23.80
CA ASP A 534 10.68 -17.75 -24.33
C ASP A 534 11.44 -16.87 -25.34
N LYS A 535 12.38 -17.45 -26.09
CA LYS A 535 13.15 -16.72 -27.12
C LYS A 535 12.36 -16.47 -28.42
N SER A 536 11.17 -17.04 -28.54
CA SER A 536 10.33 -16.88 -29.73
C SER A 536 9.47 -15.61 -29.64
N ALA A 537 8.90 -15.20 -30.77
CA ALA A 537 8.01 -14.04 -30.79
C ALA A 537 6.70 -14.39 -30.06
N TYR A 538 6.32 -13.54 -29.10
CA TYR A 538 5.20 -13.77 -28.22
C TYR A 538 3.86 -13.47 -28.90
N ALA A 539 3.07 -14.50 -29.17
CA ALA A 539 1.82 -14.37 -29.93
C ALA A 539 0.62 -14.01 -29.03
N ILE A 540 -0.11 -12.96 -29.40
CA ILE A 540 -1.32 -12.48 -28.72
C ILE A 540 -2.42 -12.26 -29.76
N THR A 541 -3.67 -12.55 -29.41
CA THR A 541 -4.84 -12.20 -30.21
C THR A 541 -5.75 -11.27 -29.41
N LEU A 542 -6.13 -10.13 -30.00
CA LEU A 542 -6.99 -9.14 -29.36
C LEU A 542 -8.30 -9.04 -30.11
N GLY A 543 -9.41 -9.00 -29.36
CA GLY A 543 -10.73 -8.66 -29.92
C GLY A 543 -10.79 -7.22 -30.43
N PRO A 544 -11.88 -6.84 -31.14
CA PRO A 544 -12.10 -5.46 -31.58
C PRO A 544 -11.97 -4.45 -30.44
N TYR A 545 -11.08 -3.48 -30.60
CA TYR A 545 -10.77 -2.44 -29.61
C TYR A 545 -10.33 -2.95 -28.22
N ALA A 546 -9.95 -4.22 -28.09
CA ALA A 546 -9.48 -4.76 -26.83
C ALA A 546 -8.07 -4.25 -26.51
N PHE A 547 -7.74 -4.20 -25.22
CA PHE A 547 -6.41 -3.93 -24.73
C PHE A 547 -6.05 -4.93 -23.62
N LEU A 548 -4.76 -5.07 -23.35
CA LEU A 548 -4.19 -5.86 -22.26
C LEU A 548 -3.10 -5.05 -21.57
N TRP A 549 -3.10 -5.06 -20.24
CA TRP A 549 -1.96 -4.65 -19.43
C TRP A 549 -1.40 -5.89 -18.76
N LEU A 550 -0.15 -6.22 -19.05
CA LEU A 550 0.51 -7.44 -18.59
C LEU A 550 1.70 -7.06 -17.69
N GLU A 551 1.61 -7.33 -16.39
CA GLU A 551 2.77 -7.22 -15.50
C GLU A 551 3.73 -8.39 -15.79
N LEU A 552 5.01 -8.11 -15.99
CA LEU A 552 6.01 -9.16 -16.12
C LEU A 552 6.51 -9.55 -14.73
N GLN A 553 6.23 -10.79 -14.33
CA GLN A 553 6.65 -11.36 -13.04
C GLN A 553 7.73 -12.43 -13.24
N ASP A 554 8.61 -12.63 -12.25
CA ASP A 554 9.58 -13.72 -12.29
C ASP A 554 8.87 -15.08 -12.22
N ALA A 555 9.36 -16.08 -12.95
CA ALA A 555 8.83 -17.44 -12.84
C ALA A 555 8.98 -17.97 -11.39
N PRO A 556 7.95 -18.66 -10.86
CA PRO A 556 8.02 -19.21 -9.51
C PRO A 556 9.21 -20.16 -9.37
N LYS A 557 10.07 -19.90 -8.37
CA LYS A 557 11.13 -20.84 -8.00
C LYS A 557 10.48 -22.09 -7.43
N ALA A 558 10.67 -23.24 -8.08
CA ALA A 558 10.26 -24.52 -7.55
C ALA A 558 10.84 -24.69 -6.14
N ALA A 559 9.99 -24.95 -5.15
CA ALA A 559 10.41 -25.22 -3.79
C ALA A 559 11.37 -26.42 -3.79
N GLU A 560 12.63 -26.20 -3.39
CA GLU A 560 13.60 -27.28 -3.24
C GLU A 560 13.09 -28.28 -2.21
N THR A 561 12.80 -29.51 -2.65
CA THR A 561 12.45 -30.62 -1.78
C THR A 561 13.62 -30.99 -0.87
N LEU A 562 13.44 -30.82 0.44
CA LEU A 562 14.42 -31.18 1.46
C LEU A 562 14.80 -32.68 1.42
N PRO A 563 16.07 -33.05 1.62
CA PRO A 563 16.53 -34.44 1.63
C PRO A 563 16.02 -35.21 2.86
N SER A 564 15.57 -36.45 2.67
CA SER A 564 14.89 -37.27 3.70
C SER A 564 15.78 -38.28 4.45
N ALA A 565 17.08 -38.36 4.16
CA ALA A 565 17.98 -39.36 4.75
C ALA A 565 19.14 -38.73 5.57
N PRO A 566 19.63 -39.40 6.64
CA PRO A 566 20.83 -38.98 7.36
C PRO A 566 22.06 -38.94 6.44
N PRO A 567 23.02 -38.02 6.67
CA PRO A 567 24.26 -38.00 5.90
C PRO A 567 25.08 -39.28 6.13
N GLU A 568 25.65 -39.86 5.05
CA GLU A 568 26.49 -41.07 5.11
C GLU A 568 27.91 -40.84 5.72
N VAL A 569 28.20 -39.64 6.24
CA VAL A 569 29.55 -39.22 6.67
C VAL A 569 29.87 -39.71 8.09
N VAL A 570 30.83 -40.62 8.25
CA VAL A 570 31.22 -41.21 9.54
C VAL A 570 32.30 -40.40 10.25
N ILE A 571 32.15 -40.10 11.55
CA ILE A 571 33.19 -39.44 12.37
C ILE A 571 34.16 -40.50 12.94
N PRO A 572 35.49 -40.36 12.75
CA PRO A 572 36.48 -41.21 13.43
C PRO A 572 36.76 -40.70 14.85
N ALA A 573 36.02 -41.18 15.84
CA ALA A 573 36.19 -40.81 17.26
C ALA A 573 35.85 -41.99 18.18
N SER A 574 36.49 -42.05 19.34
CA SER A 574 36.26 -43.11 20.34
C SER A 574 35.42 -42.67 21.54
N ASP A 575 35.17 -41.37 21.69
CA ASP A 575 34.39 -40.74 22.76
C ASP A 575 33.81 -39.40 22.27
N ILE A 576 33.00 -38.74 23.10
CA ILE A 576 32.43 -37.43 22.74
C ILE A 576 33.51 -36.34 22.61
N VAL A 577 34.62 -36.43 23.35
CA VAL A 577 35.69 -35.42 23.30
C VAL A 577 36.41 -35.46 21.95
N GLY A 578 36.61 -36.65 21.37
CA GLY A 578 37.15 -36.85 20.03
C GLY A 578 36.21 -36.35 18.92
N VAL A 579 34.89 -36.38 19.15
CA VAL A 579 33.91 -35.73 18.25
C VAL A 579 34.02 -34.20 18.32
N LEU A 580 34.29 -33.66 19.52
CA LEU A 580 34.34 -32.21 19.78
C LEU A 580 35.74 -31.60 19.65
N SER A 581 36.71 -32.33 19.11
CA SER A 581 38.07 -31.85 18.92
C SER A 581 38.69 -32.32 17.59
N GLY A 582 39.68 -31.57 17.10
CA GLY A 582 40.46 -31.92 15.93
C GLY A 582 39.60 -32.23 14.69
N PRO A 583 39.92 -33.29 13.92
CA PRO A 583 39.19 -33.66 12.70
C PRO A 583 37.71 -34.02 12.93
N GLY A 584 37.35 -34.47 14.14
CA GLY A 584 35.96 -34.79 14.48
C GLY A 584 35.08 -33.53 14.49
N LEU A 585 35.60 -32.44 15.05
CA LEU A 585 34.90 -31.15 15.11
C LEU A 585 34.75 -30.52 13.73
N GLU A 586 35.78 -30.60 12.88
CA GLU A 586 35.72 -30.14 11.49
C GLU A 586 34.61 -30.85 10.70
N LEU A 587 34.57 -32.20 10.77
CA LEU A 587 33.50 -32.98 10.14
C LEU A 587 32.11 -32.67 10.70
N LEU A 588 32.01 -32.49 12.02
CA LEU A 588 30.76 -32.14 12.68
C LEU A 588 30.22 -30.80 12.15
N GLN A 589 31.07 -29.78 12.06
CA GLN A 589 30.73 -28.43 11.63
C GLN A 589 30.46 -28.30 10.12
N GLU A 590 31.25 -28.97 9.28
CA GLU A 590 31.16 -28.77 7.83
C GLU A 590 30.17 -29.72 7.16
N ALA A 591 30.11 -30.98 7.60
CA ALA A 591 29.41 -32.04 6.88
C ALA A 591 28.11 -32.51 7.55
N ILE A 592 28.02 -32.41 8.87
CA ILE A 592 26.96 -33.09 9.66
C ILE A 592 25.93 -32.10 10.19
N LEU A 593 26.34 -31.08 10.96
CA LEU A 593 25.43 -30.10 11.57
C LEU A 593 24.54 -29.39 10.55
N PRO A 594 25.03 -28.89 9.38
CA PRO A 594 24.16 -28.21 8.42
C PRO A 594 23.01 -29.10 7.93
N LYS A 595 23.32 -30.38 7.63
CA LYS A 595 22.34 -31.35 7.13
C LYS A 595 21.40 -31.84 8.24
N TYR A 596 21.94 -32.10 9.43
CA TYR A 596 21.15 -32.54 10.57
C TYR A 596 20.16 -31.46 11.01
N MET A 597 20.58 -30.20 11.12
CA MET A 597 19.69 -29.12 11.56
C MET A 597 18.56 -28.88 10.54
N ALA A 598 18.87 -28.87 9.24
CA ALA A 598 17.89 -28.66 8.17
C ALA A 598 16.73 -29.68 8.17
N ARG A 599 16.96 -30.92 8.63
CA ARG A 599 15.91 -31.96 8.72
C ARG A 599 15.05 -31.88 9.98
N GLN A 600 15.45 -31.11 11.00
CA GLN A 600 14.73 -31.08 12.27
C GLN A 600 13.46 -30.23 12.20
N ARG A 601 12.45 -30.62 12.99
CA ARG A 601 11.20 -29.83 13.11
C ARG A 601 11.42 -28.50 13.82
N TRP A 602 12.27 -28.50 14.85
CA TRP A 602 12.58 -27.32 15.65
C TRP A 602 13.49 -26.30 14.94
N PHE A 603 14.07 -26.63 13.78
CA PHE A 603 14.88 -25.69 13.01
C PHE A 603 13.96 -24.79 12.17
N GLY A 604 13.77 -23.55 12.62
CA GLY A 604 12.81 -22.61 12.02
C GLY A 604 13.27 -21.91 10.73
N ALA A 605 14.53 -22.03 10.34
CA ALA A 605 15.14 -21.31 9.22
C ALA A 605 15.11 -22.08 7.89
N LYS A 606 14.07 -22.89 7.63
CA LYS A 606 14.04 -23.83 6.50
C LYS A 606 14.04 -23.18 5.11
N THR A 607 13.70 -21.90 5.03
CA THR A 607 13.67 -21.11 3.79
C THR A 607 14.98 -20.36 3.52
N ARG A 608 15.96 -20.41 4.44
CA ARG A 608 17.26 -19.74 4.32
C ARG A 608 18.37 -20.75 4.02
N THR A 609 19.36 -20.33 3.24
CA THR A 609 20.48 -21.18 2.86
C THR A 609 21.57 -21.13 3.95
N ILE A 610 21.91 -22.26 4.57
CA ILE A 610 23.00 -22.35 5.55
C ILE A 610 24.34 -22.17 4.82
N GLN A 611 25.09 -21.13 5.17
CA GLN A 611 26.44 -20.86 4.66
C GLN A 611 27.49 -21.66 5.44
N SER A 612 27.39 -21.69 6.77
CA SER A 612 28.31 -22.42 7.64
C SER A 612 27.69 -22.69 9.02
N THR A 613 28.15 -23.73 9.70
CA THR A 613 27.85 -23.95 11.13
C THR A 613 29.14 -24.09 11.94
N THR A 614 29.19 -23.43 13.09
CA THR A 614 30.38 -23.41 13.97
C THR A 614 29.95 -23.73 15.40
N VAL A 615 30.66 -24.63 16.09
CA VAL A 615 30.46 -24.87 17.52
C VAL A 615 31.17 -23.74 18.27
N ALA A 616 30.37 -22.82 18.82
CA ALA A 616 30.84 -21.63 19.52
C ALA A 616 31.35 -21.95 20.93
N ASP A 617 30.73 -22.92 21.62
CA ASP A 617 31.17 -23.42 22.92
C ASP A 617 30.52 -24.79 23.19
N TRP A 618 31.04 -25.53 24.17
CA TRP A 618 30.43 -26.77 24.62
C TRP A 618 30.81 -27.12 26.06
N VAL A 619 30.01 -28.00 26.67
CA VAL A 619 30.23 -28.46 28.05
C VAL A 619 29.86 -29.93 28.20
N LEU A 620 30.70 -30.69 28.90
CA LEU A 620 30.40 -32.09 29.24
C LEU A 620 29.34 -32.14 30.34
N LEU A 621 28.37 -33.03 30.15
CA LEU A 621 27.41 -33.36 31.20
C LEU A 621 28.01 -34.40 32.16
N PRO A 622 27.52 -34.51 33.40
CA PRO A 622 27.91 -35.56 34.34
C PRO A 622 27.29 -36.92 33.96
N VAL A 623 27.35 -37.27 32.68
CA VAL A 623 26.88 -38.50 32.05
C VAL A 623 27.94 -38.91 31.03
N GLU A 624 28.25 -40.20 30.95
CA GLU A 624 29.26 -40.73 30.03
C GLU A 624 28.93 -40.34 28.57
N ASP A 625 29.95 -39.84 27.87
CA ASP A 625 29.90 -39.46 26.45
C ASP A 625 28.79 -38.50 26.03
N ALA A 626 28.38 -37.56 26.91
CA ALA A 626 27.36 -36.56 26.61
C ALA A 626 27.85 -35.11 26.83
N ALA A 627 27.42 -34.20 25.95
CA ALA A 627 27.73 -32.78 26.00
C ALA A 627 26.55 -31.90 25.55
N ILE A 628 26.56 -30.62 25.93
CA ILE A 628 25.69 -29.59 25.35
C ILE A 628 26.54 -28.69 24.46
N LEU A 629 26.15 -28.53 23.19
CA LEU A 629 26.80 -27.65 22.23
C LEU A 629 26.03 -26.34 22.07
N LEU A 630 26.77 -25.24 21.90
CA LEU A 630 26.29 -23.99 21.37
C LEU A 630 26.78 -23.85 19.93
N VAL A 631 25.86 -23.79 18.97
CA VAL A 631 26.16 -23.82 17.54
C VAL A 631 25.70 -22.51 16.89
N ASP A 632 26.63 -21.77 16.31
CA ASP A 632 26.34 -20.61 15.47
C ASP A 632 26.09 -21.06 14.02
N VAL A 633 24.97 -20.64 13.46
CA VAL A 633 24.55 -20.91 12.09
C VAL A 633 24.58 -19.59 11.33
N CYS A 634 25.44 -19.49 10.32
CA CYS A 634 25.49 -18.36 9.40
C CYS A 634 24.69 -18.70 8.14
N TYR A 635 23.87 -17.77 7.69
CA TYR A 635 23.06 -17.91 6.47
C TYR A 635 23.60 -17.04 5.35
N VAL A 636 23.32 -17.40 4.11
CA VAL A 636 23.56 -16.52 2.95
C VAL A 636 22.65 -15.29 3.05
N GLU A 637 21.42 -15.48 3.52
CA GLU A 637 20.42 -14.42 3.71
C GLU A 637 20.15 -14.14 5.20
N GLY A 638 20.36 -12.90 5.63
CA GLY A 638 19.96 -12.44 6.97
C GLY A 638 20.99 -12.66 8.08
N PRO A 639 20.61 -12.42 9.36
CA PRO A 639 21.53 -12.52 10.49
C PRO A 639 21.81 -13.97 10.90
N SER A 640 23.00 -14.20 11.46
CA SER A 640 23.36 -15.48 12.07
C SER A 640 22.51 -15.79 13.31
N GLU A 641 22.32 -17.07 13.60
CA GLU A 641 21.53 -17.56 14.73
C GLU A 641 22.31 -18.55 15.57
N ARG A 642 22.08 -18.55 16.89
CA ARG A 642 22.70 -19.49 17.81
C ARG A 642 21.71 -20.55 18.26
N TYR A 643 22.16 -21.80 18.28
CA TYR A 643 21.36 -22.97 18.66
C TYR A 643 22.01 -23.75 19.80
N THR A 644 21.17 -24.41 20.61
CA THR A 644 21.59 -25.33 21.66
C THR A 644 21.27 -26.76 21.25
N LEU A 645 22.31 -27.61 21.26
CA LEU A 645 22.19 -29.00 20.83
C LEU A 645 22.89 -29.94 21.82
N PRO A 646 22.13 -30.63 22.68
CA PRO A 646 22.65 -31.75 23.46
C PRO A 646 23.02 -32.92 22.54
N VAL A 647 24.25 -33.41 22.64
CA VAL A 647 24.78 -34.53 21.83
C VAL A 647 25.39 -35.61 22.71
N ALA A 648 25.27 -36.87 22.29
CA ALA A 648 25.91 -37.98 22.97
C ALA A 648 26.40 -39.04 21.97
N VAL A 649 27.52 -39.69 22.29
CA VAL A 649 28.03 -40.82 21.52
C VAL A 649 27.57 -42.12 22.20
N ARG A 650 27.07 -43.07 21.41
CA ARG A 650 26.72 -44.41 21.89
C ARG A 650 27.39 -45.48 21.03
N PHE A 651 28.04 -46.43 21.67
CA PHE A 651 28.63 -47.62 21.03
C PHE A 651 27.85 -48.91 21.33
N ASP A 652 26.67 -48.79 21.94
CA ASP A 652 25.80 -49.92 22.24
C ASP A 652 24.75 -50.18 21.14
N ASP A 653 24.23 -51.40 21.06
CA ASP A 653 23.23 -51.82 20.06
C ASP A 653 21.80 -51.31 20.35
N THR A 654 21.64 -50.27 21.18
CA THR A 654 20.31 -49.76 21.50
C THR A 654 19.72 -49.07 20.27
N VAL A 655 18.54 -49.52 19.84
CA VAL A 655 17.82 -48.88 18.72
C VAL A 655 17.42 -47.45 19.13
N VAL A 656 18.00 -46.47 18.44
CA VAL A 656 17.63 -45.06 18.56
C VAL A 656 16.77 -44.70 17.35
N ASP A 657 15.72 -43.92 17.57
CA ASP A 657 14.90 -43.38 16.48
C ASP A 657 15.76 -42.50 15.55
N ASP A 658 15.72 -42.82 14.25
CA ASP A 658 16.55 -42.21 13.21
C ASP A 658 16.48 -40.67 13.22
N ARG A 659 15.36 -40.08 13.68
CA ARG A 659 15.23 -38.62 13.78
C ARG A 659 16.26 -37.97 14.70
N PHE A 660 16.70 -38.68 15.74
CA PHE A 660 17.71 -38.19 16.70
C PHE A 660 19.14 -38.53 16.28
N VAL A 661 19.37 -39.33 15.23
CA VAL A 661 20.71 -39.78 14.83
C VAL A 661 21.39 -38.73 13.94
N LEU A 662 22.40 -38.02 14.44
CA LEU A 662 23.17 -37.04 13.67
C LEU A 662 23.98 -37.75 12.59
N THR A 663 24.79 -38.74 13.00
CA THR A 663 25.60 -39.57 12.11
C THR A 663 26.14 -40.82 12.83
N LYS A 664 26.87 -41.67 12.11
CA LYS A 664 27.67 -42.78 12.66
C LYS A 664 29.05 -42.32 13.15
N VAL A 665 29.54 -42.98 14.18
CA VAL A 665 30.89 -42.79 14.75
C VAL A 665 31.64 -44.11 14.67
N ARG A 666 32.94 -44.08 14.36
CA ARG A 666 33.81 -45.27 14.38
C ARG A 666 35.01 -45.02 15.29
N GLY A 667 35.06 -45.79 16.38
CA GLY A 667 36.20 -45.80 17.29
C GLY A 667 37.26 -46.81 16.84
N GLY A 668 38.52 -46.38 16.81
CA GLY A 668 39.66 -47.28 16.73
C GLY A 668 40.05 -47.75 18.13
N SER A 669 40.26 -49.05 18.31
CA SER A 669 40.81 -49.59 19.56
C SER A 669 42.26 -49.12 19.75
N ASP A 670 42.51 -48.44 20.87
CA ASP A 670 43.79 -48.06 21.47
C ASP A 670 44.69 -47.04 20.74
N ALA A 671 44.65 -45.81 21.27
CA ALA A 671 45.80 -44.93 21.27
C ALA A 671 46.97 -45.58 22.03
N GLY A 672 47.88 -46.23 21.30
CA GLY A 672 49.21 -46.57 21.83
C GLY A 672 49.72 -47.98 21.55
N SER A 673 49.80 -48.42 20.29
CA SER A 673 50.89 -49.34 19.90
C SER A 673 51.19 -49.26 18.40
N VAL A 674 52.46 -49.03 18.08
CA VAL A 674 52.99 -49.09 16.72
C VAL A 674 53.31 -50.56 16.41
N ALA A 675 52.43 -51.26 15.70
CA ALA A 675 52.77 -52.50 14.99
C ALA A 675 51.77 -52.77 13.84
N PRO A 676 52.23 -53.15 12.63
CA PRO A 676 51.35 -53.39 11.50
C PRO A 676 50.78 -54.82 11.51
N SER A 677 49.52 -54.92 11.06
CA SER A 677 48.80 -56.14 10.66
C SER A 677 48.47 -57.18 11.74
N VAL A 678 47.24 -57.13 12.24
CA VAL A 678 46.37 -58.32 12.39
C VAL A 678 44.94 -57.91 12.04
N ALA A 679 44.35 -58.58 11.05
CA ALA A 679 42.93 -58.49 10.75
C ALA A 679 42.14 -59.05 11.93
N GLY A 680 41.36 -58.21 12.62
CA GLY A 680 40.53 -58.63 13.75
C GLY A 680 40.32 -57.63 14.89
N ALA A 681 40.79 -56.38 14.79
CA ALA A 681 40.34 -55.33 15.70
C ALA A 681 38.87 -54.99 15.39
N SER A 682 37.95 -55.35 16.28
CA SER A 682 36.54 -54.97 16.17
C SER A 682 36.44 -53.46 16.26
N LEU A 683 36.31 -52.79 15.12
CA LEU A 683 35.89 -51.39 15.06
C LEU A 683 34.55 -51.30 15.77
N HIS A 684 34.48 -50.56 16.87
CA HIS A 684 33.21 -50.28 17.53
C HIS A 684 32.48 -49.23 16.69
N GLU A 685 31.48 -49.67 15.93
CA GLU A 685 30.55 -48.77 15.28
C GLU A 685 29.57 -48.22 16.32
N GLY A 686 29.50 -46.91 16.42
CA GLY A 686 28.57 -46.19 17.27
C GLY A 686 27.77 -45.16 16.49
N VAL A 687 26.93 -44.42 17.20
CA VAL A 687 26.10 -43.33 16.66
C VAL A 687 26.25 -42.08 17.51
N LEU A 688 26.32 -40.94 16.84
CA LEU A 688 26.17 -39.62 17.45
C LEU A 688 24.70 -39.25 17.40
N VAL A 689 24.10 -38.99 18.56
CA VAL A 689 22.65 -38.75 18.68
C VAL A 689 22.35 -37.46 19.44
N ASP A 690 21.15 -36.92 19.25
CA ASP A 690 20.61 -35.91 20.14
C ASP A 690 20.42 -36.51 21.54
N ALA A 691 21.16 -35.96 22.50
CA ALA A 691 21.30 -36.56 23.82
C ALA A 691 20.00 -36.54 24.63
N LEU A 692 19.03 -35.68 24.27
CA LEU A 692 17.74 -35.65 24.95
C LEU A 692 16.92 -36.93 24.74
N SER A 693 17.27 -37.75 23.73
CA SER A 693 16.70 -39.09 23.57
C SER A 693 17.11 -40.05 24.71
N ILE A 694 18.22 -39.78 25.41
CA ILE A 694 18.77 -40.61 26.49
C ILE A 694 18.20 -40.16 27.84
N GLN A 695 17.66 -41.10 28.62
CA GLN A 695 17.07 -40.80 29.93
C GLN A 695 18.07 -40.22 30.92
N ALA A 696 19.27 -40.82 31.05
CA ALA A 696 20.31 -40.35 31.96
C ALA A 696 20.70 -38.88 31.72
N VAL A 697 20.70 -38.44 30.46
CA VAL A 697 20.99 -37.05 30.08
C VAL A 697 19.87 -36.11 30.54
N ARG A 698 18.60 -36.49 30.33
CA ARG A 698 17.46 -35.70 30.82
C ARG A 698 17.52 -35.55 32.35
N ASP A 699 17.81 -36.63 33.05
CA ASP A 699 17.88 -36.64 34.51
C ASP A 699 19.07 -35.78 35.01
N ALA A 700 20.22 -35.80 34.32
CA ALA A 700 21.35 -34.92 34.61
C ALA A 700 21.02 -33.44 34.38
N VAL A 701 20.30 -33.12 33.30
CA VAL A 701 19.85 -31.74 33.02
C VAL A 701 18.89 -31.23 34.10
N LEU A 702 18.00 -32.09 34.62
CA LEU A 702 17.15 -31.74 35.77
C LEU A 702 17.99 -31.51 37.04
N ALA A 703 18.95 -32.40 37.32
CA ALA A 703 19.81 -32.32 38.50
C ALA A 703 20.64 -31.01 38.54
N LEU A 704 21.04 -30.47 37.38
CA LEU A 704 21.71 -29.16 37.30
C LEU A 704 20.87 -28.06 37.96
N ILE A 705 19.56 -28.05 37.69
CA ILE A 705 18.63 -27.07 38.26
C ILE A 705 18.41 -27.35 39.75
N GLU A 706 18.14 -28.60 40.13
CA GLU A 706 17.82 -28.96 41.52
C GLU A 706 18.95 -28.65 42.51
N LYS A 707 20.19 -28.85 42.07
CA LYS A 707 21.41 -28.67 42.88
C LYS A 707 22.01 -27.27 42.77
N ASN A 708 21.45 -26.38 41.95
CA ASN A 708 22.06 -25.11 41.54
C ASN A 708 23.50 -25.29 41.03
N GLU A 709 23.72 -26.33 40.24
CA GLU A 709 25.05 -26.73 39.78
C GLU A 709 25.55 -25.78 38.68
N THR A 710 26.86 -25.53 38.66
CA THR A 710 27.52 -24.70 37.65
C THR A 710 28.61 -25.52 36.98
N LEU A 711 28.54 -25.63 35.66
CA LEU A 711 29.54 -26.28 34.83
C LEU A 711 30.33 -25.23 34.05
N THR A 712 31.66 -25.35 34.06
CA THR A 712 32.53 -24.46 33.29
C THR A 712 32.68 -24.98 31.86
N THR A 713 32.54 -24.07 30.90
CA THR A 713 32.70 -24.32 29.46
C THR A 713 34.04 -23.75 28.98
N GLN A 714 34.33 -23.74 27.68
CA GLN A 714 35.58 -23.14 27.18
C GLN A 714 35.56 -21.61 27.28
N HIS A 715 34.39 -20.99 27.07
CA HIS A 715 34.27 -19.52 26.97
C HIS A 715 33.32 -18.90 28.00
N GLY A 716 32.54 -19.69 28.74
CA GLY A 716 31.61 -19.21 29.76
C GLY A 716 31.26 -20.24 30.84
N THR A 717 30.10 -20.08 31.46
CA THR A 717 29.55 -20.99 32.48
C THR A 717 28.10 -21.36 32.17
N LEU A 718 27.77 -22.64 32.33
CA LEU A 718 26.40 -23.15 32.31
C LEU A 718 25.92 -23.31 33.74
N GLN A 719 24.81 -22.68 34.11
CA GLN A 719 24.26 -22.70 35.46
C GLN A 719 22.81 -23.17 35.47
N GLY A 720 22.50 -24.13 36.35
CA GLY A 720 21.12 -24.41 36.75
C GLY A 720 20.70 -23.48 37.88
N LEU A 721 19.55 -22.83 37.74
CA LEU A 721 18.99 -21.91 38.73
C LEU A 721 17.64 -22.43 39.21
N ARG A 722 17.56 -22.74 40.49
CA ARG A 722 16.36 -23.28 41.14
C ARG A 722 15.33 -22.20 41.46
N GLY A 723 14.10 -22.41 41.03
CA GLY A 723 12.91 -21.63 41.43
C GLY A 723 12.19 -22.20 42.65
N THR A 724 11.20 -21.46 43.13
CA THR A 724 10.47 -21.78 44.37
C THR A 724 9.56 -23.01 44.28
N ALA A 725 9.11 -23.39 43.08
CA ALA A 725 8.20 -24.53 42.88
C ALA A 725 8.88 -25.92 42.88
N VAL A 726 10.22 -26.00 42.85
CA VAL A 726 10.94 -27.29 42.82
C VAL A 726 10.90 -27.99 44.17
N LYS A 727 10.22 -29.13 44.22
CA LYS A 727 10.38 -30.17 45.26
C LYS A 727 11.38 -31.21 44.76
N ALA A 728 12.02 -31.95 45.66
CA ALA A 728 12.97 -33.00 45.27
C ALA A 728 12.29 -34.03 44.35
N ALA A 729 12.82 -34.21 43.14
CA ALA A 729 12.24 -35.03 42.08
C ALA A 729 12.87 -36.43 41.98
N ASP A 730 13.27 -37.02 43.12
CA ASP A 730 13.94 -38.32 43.15
C ASP A 730 13.08 -39.42 42.49
N GLY A 731 13.61 -40.01 41.41
CA GLY A 731 13.01 -41.18 40.74
C GLY A 731 11.85 -40.88 39.79
N LEU A 732 11.64 -39.62 39.36
CA LEU A 732 10.64 -39.33 38.32
C LEU A 732 11.09 -39.90 36.96
N VAL A 733 10.20 -40.63 36.29
CA VAL A 733 10.45 -41.13 34.93
C VAL A 733 10.38 -39.96 33.94
N SER A 734 11.48 -39.71 33.20
CA SER A 734 11.55 -38.65 32.21
C SER A 734 11.21 -39.14 30.80
N ARG A 735 10.41 -38.38 30.05
CA ARG A 735 10.04 -38.70 28.65
C ARG A 735 9.96 -37.45 27.77
N LEU A 736 10.23 -37.62 26.48
CA LEU A 736 9.99 -36.58 25.48
C LEU A 736 8.51 -36.50 25.12
N THR A 737 8.05 -35.30 24.80
CA THR A 737 6.72 -35.07 24.21
C THR A 737 6.74 -35.39 22.72
N SER A 738 5.64 -35.92 22.18
CA SER A 738 5.50 -36.27 20.76
C SER A 738 5.23 -35.04 19.86
N ALA A 739 4.76 -33.94 20.44
CA ALA A 739 4.52 -32.68 19.76
C ALA A 739 5.79 -31.79 19.78
N GLU A 740 6.74 -32.08 18.89
CA GLU A 740 7.91 -31.19 18.69
C GLU A 740 7.47 -29.94 17.90
N GLN A 741 7.47 -28.79 18.57
CA GLN A 741 7.36 -27.45 17.96
C GLN A 741 8.76 -26.86 17.69
N SER A 742 8.98 -25.57 17.99
CA SER A 742 10.28 -24.86 17.90
C SER A 742 11.27 -25.26 19.00
N ASN A 743 10.80 -25.87 20.09
CA ASN A 743 11.58 -26.25 21.26
C ASN A 743 11.34 -27.72 21.64
N THR A 744 12.22 -28.30 22.46
CA THR A 744 12.09 -29.69 22.92
C THR A 744 11.61 -29.73 24.38
N SER A 745 10.44 -30.33 24.61
CA SER A 745 9.87 -30.44 25.96
C SER A 745 10.03 -31.85 26.55
N VAL A 746 10.59 -31.91 27.75
CA VAL A 746 10.77 -33.10 28.58
C VAL A 746 9.77 -33.07 29.73
N LEU A 747 9.01 -34.15 29.90
CA LEU A 747 8.13 -34.36 31.05
C LEU A 747 8.85 -35.22 32.09
N TYR A 748 8.81 -34.80 33.36
CA TYR A 748 9.28 -35.59 34.50
C TYR A 748 8.06 -36.00 35.35
N GLY A 749 7.65 -37.25 35.20
CA GLY A 749 6.42 -37.76 35.82
C GLY A 749 5.17 -36.98 35.43
N ASP A 750 4.33 -36.68 36.44
CA ASP A 750 3.14 -35.83 36.34
C ASP A 750 3.32 -34.46 37.04
N GLN A 751 4.57 -34.08 37.33
CA GLN A 751 4.89 -32.96 38.22
C GLN A 751 5.60 -31.79 37.55
N LEU A 752 6.55 -32.06 36.66
CA LEU A 752 7.42 -31.04 36.07
C LEU A 752 7.54 -31.19 34.56
N ILE A 753 7.67 -30.06 33.88
CA ILE A 753 8.00 -29.97 32.46
C ILE A 753 9.22 -29.07 32.28
N LEU A 754 10.21 -29.54 31.52
CA LEU A 754 11.38 -28.77 31.10
C LEU A 754 11.26 -28.48 29.61
N LYS A 755 11.22 -27.21 29.25
CA LYS A 755 11.31 -26.72 27.88
C LYS A 755 12.77 -26.36 27.60
N MET A 756 13.42 -27.11 26.72
CA MET A 756 14.77 -26.80 26.23
C MET A 756 14.67 -25.91 24.99
N PHE A 757 15.19 -24.69 25.08
CA PHE A 757 15.20 -23.74 23.98
C PHE A 757 16.24 -24.16 22.94
N ARG A 758 15.79 -24.39 21.69
CA ARG A 758 16.70 -24.83 20.62
C ARG A 758 17.40 -23.68 19.96
N ARG A 759 16.71 -22.58 19.71
CA ARG A 759 17.29 -21.31 19.26
C ARG A 759 17.41 -20.38 20.47
N ILE A 760 18.61 -19.84 20.70
CA ILE A 760 18.89 -18.95 21.83
C ILE A 760 19.37 -17.60 21.33
N GLU A 761 19.03 -16.54 22.07
CA GLU A 761 19.40 -15.16 21.79
C GLU A 761 20.00 -14.53 23.06
N GLU A 762 20.80 -13.48 22.87
CA GLU A 762 21.38 -12.75 23.99
C GLU A 762 20.29 -12.06 24.82
N GLY A 763 20.20 -12.42 26.10
CA GLY A 763 19.22 -11.94 27.07
C GLY A 763 18.47 -13.08 27.77
N VAL A 764 17.54 -12.69 28.65
CA VAL A 764 16.64 -13.64 29.34
C VAL A 764 15.44 -13.93 28.45
N ASN A 765 15.09 -15.20 28.28
CA ASN A 765 13.89 -15.59 27.52
C ASN A 765 12.61 -15.06 28.24
N PRO A 766 11.68 -14.40 27.51
CA PRO A 766 10.42 -13.90 28.08
C PRO A 766 9.61 -14.94 28.87
N ASP A 767 9.63 -16.22 28.49
CA ASP A 767 8.90 -17.29 29.19
C ASP A 767 9.45 -17.53 30.60
N VAL A 768 10.77 -17.37 30.78
CA VAL A 768 11.41 -17.39 32.11
C VAL A 768 11.13 -16.11 32.88
N GLU A 769 11.32 -14.95 32.24
CA GLU A 769 11.19 -13.63 32.87
C GLU A 769 9.76 -13.40 33.38
N LEU A 770 8.77 -13.61 32.52
CA LEU A 770 7.36 -13.38 32.82
C LEU A 770 6.78 -14.52 33.65
N GLY A 771 7.16 -15.77 33.40
CA GLY A 771 6.76 -16.91 34.24
C GLY A 771 7.18 -16.71 35.69
N ARG A 772 8.46 -16.35 35.92
CA ARG A 772 8.96 -16.06 37.27
C ARG A 772 8.23 -14.88 37.91
N PHE A 773 8.09 -13.76 37.20
CA PHE A 773 7.41 -12.58 37.73
C PHE A 773 5.95 -12.87 38.11
N LEU A 774 5.22 -13.57 37.24
CA LEU A 774 3.82 -13.91 37.50
C LEU A 774 3.69 -14.81 38.72
N THR A 775 4.57 -15.80 38.88
CA THR A 775 4.40 -16.81 39.94
C THR A 775 5.04 -16.41 41.27
N GLU A 776 6.23 -15.81 41.24
CA GLU A 776 7.04 -15.53 42.45
C GLU A 776 6.85 -14.10 42.98
N GLU A 777 6.56 -13.12 42.12
CA GLU A 777 6.41 -11.71 42.53
C GLU A 777 4.94 -11.29 42.70
N THR A 778 4.05 -11.69 41.78
CA THR A 778 2.64 -11.25 41.81
C THR A 778 1.66 -12.30 42.33
N GLY A 779 2.04 -13.58 42.36
CA GLY A 779 1.18 -14.68 42.81
C GLY A 779 0.01 -14.98 41.86
N PHE A 780 0.16 -14.70 40.56
CA PHE A 780 -0.83 -15.01 39.54
C PHE A 780 -1.03 -16.53 39.43
N ALA A 781 -2.20 -17.01 39.85
CA ALA A 781 -2.47 -18.44 40.04
C ALA A 781 -2.74 -19.23 38.74
N TYR A 782 -2.89 -18.55 37.60
CA TYR A 782 -3.41 -19.14 36.36
C TYR A 782 -2.31 -19.30 35.29
N THR A 783 -1.10 -19.63 35.72
CA THR A 783 0.04 -20.00 34.87
C THR A 783 0.80 -21.16 35.52
N ALA A 784 1.65 -21.85 34.75
CA ALA A 784 2.53 -22.88 35.30
C ALA A 784 3.54 -22.26 36.27
N ALA A 785 3.67 -22.83 37.48
CA ALA A 785 4.57 -22.31 38.50
C ALA A 785 6.03 -22.41 38.05
N PHE A 786 6.78 -21.30 38.10
CA PHE A 786 8.20 -21.29 37.75
C PHE A 786 9.00 -22.19 38.71
N ALA A 787 9.71 -23.17 38.14
CA ALA A 787 10.47 -24.15 38.89
C ALA A 787 11.99 -23.99 38.67
N GLY A 788 12.45 -23.39 37.58
CA GLY A 788 13.87 -23.07 37.42
C GLY A 788 14.24 -22.74 35.99
N GLU A 789 15.50 -22.40 35.77
CA GLU A 789 16.05 -22.16 34.44
C GLU A 789 17.46 -22.74 34.29
N ILE A 790 17.89 -22.93 33.05
CA ILE A 790 19.29 -23.18 32.70
C ILE A 790 19.77 -21.96 31.93
N ALA A 791 20.83 -21.33 32.43
CA ALA A 791 21.42 -20.16 31.82
C ALA A 791 22.87 -20.42 31.42
N TYR A 792 23.30 -19.86 30.29
CA TYR A 792 24.69 -19.81 29.88
C TYR A 792 25.17 -18.35 29.92
N THR A 793 26.30 -18.11 30.56
CA THR A 793 26.86 -16.77 30.75
C THR A 793 28.30 -16.72 30.24
N VAL A 794 28.59 -15.71 29.42
CA VAL A 794 29.94 -15.39 28.94
C VAL A 794 30.43 -14.15 29.71
N PRO A 795 31.55 -14.24 30.44
CA PRO A 795 32.12 -13.08 31.13
C PRO A 795 32.41 -11.94 30.14
N GLY A 796 32.13 -10.71 30.55
CA GLY A 796 32.55 -9.52 29.80
C GLY A 796 34.08 -9.44 29.70
N VAL A 797 34.58 -8.94 28.56
CA VAL A 797 36.00 -8.64 28.36
C VAL A 797 36.13 -7.13 28.17
N GLU A 798 37.00 -6.48 28.94
CA GLU A 798 37.22 -5.03 28.92
C GLU A 798 35.92 -4.19 29.09
N ASP A 799 35.49 -3.52 28.01
CA ASP A 799 34.35 -2.59 27.93
C ASP A 799 33.05 -3.29 27.46
N ALA A 800 33.07 -4.60 27.20
CA ALA A 800 31.88 -5.34 26.76
C ALA A 800 31.10 -5.91 27.98
N PRO A 801 29.77 -5.72 28.05
CA PRO A 801 28.96 -6.27 29.13
C PRO A 801 28.94 -7.81 29.10
N GLU A 802 28.69 -8.40 30.27
CA GLU A 802 28.42 -9.83 30.40
C GLU A 802 27.26 -10.24 29.48
N LYS A 803 27.44 -11.33 28.73
CA LYS A 803 26.39 -11.88 27.86
C LYS A 803 25.73 -13.06 28.54
N ARG A 804 24.40 -13.08 28.53
CA ARG A 804 23.60 -14.16 29.13
C ARG A 804 22.65 -14.74 28.10
N TYR A 805 22.44 -16.05 28.14
CA TYR A 805 21.52 -16.80 27.28
C TYR A 805 20.69 -17.76 28.13
N THR A 806 19.38 -17.85 27.87
CA THR A 806 18.52 -18.86 28.50
C THR A 806 18.44 -20.11 27.62
N LEU A 807 18.86 -21.26 28.16
CA LEU A 807 18.89 -22.55 27.45
C LEU A 807 17.70 -23.45 27.80
N GLY A 808 17.11 -23.29 28.98
CA GLY A 808 15.94 -24.08 29.36
C GLY A 808 15.12 -23.47 30.49
N LEU A 809 13.84 -23.85 30.54
CA LEU A 809 12.85 -23.41 31.52
C LEU A 809 12.15 -24.62 32.13
N LEU A 810 12.25 -24.77 33.44
CA LEU A 810 11.55 -25.78 34.23
C LEU A 810 10.31 -25.16 34.88
N GLN A 811 9.18 -25.84 34.75
CA GLN A 811 7.88 -25.39 35.29
C GLN A 811 7.13 -26.56 35.93
N ALA A 812 6.19 -26.25 36.83
CA ALA A 812 5.21 -27.22 37.29
C ALA A 812 4.26 -27.63 36.17
N GLN A 813 3.95 -28.92 36.07
CA GLN A 813 2.98 -29.43 35.11
C GLN A 813 1.55 -29.05 35.53
N VAL A 814 0.80 -28.43 34.62
CA VAL A 814 -0.61 -28.09 34.85
C VAL A 814 -1.49 -29.28 34.48
N LYS A 815 -2.27 -29.79 35.45
CA LYS A 815 -3.31 -30.79 35.18
C LYS A 815 -4.44 -30.15 34.38
N ASN A 816 -4.69 -30.69 33.18
CA ASN A 816 -5.60 -30.12 32.20
C ASN A 816 -6.40 -31.22 31.48
N VAL A 817 -7.46 -30.82 30.77
CA VAL A 817 -8.32 -31.70 29.98
C VAL A 817 -8.08 -31.55 28.46
N GLY A 818 -7.04 -30.81 28.06
CA GLY A 818 -6.72 -30.46 26.67
C GLY A 818 -6.31 -29.00 26.55
N ASP A 819 -5.77 -28.65 25.38
CA ASP A 819 -5.55 -27.25 25.02
C ASP A 819 -6.87 -26.56 24.64
N GLY A 820 -6.85 -25.23 24.63
CA GLY A 820 -8.03 -24.42 24.34
C GLY A 820 -8.51 -24.58 22.91
N TRP A 821 -7.64 -24.88 21.95
CA TRP A 821 -8.00 -25.06 20.55
C TRP A 821 -8.80 -26.34 20.35
N GLU A 822 -8.28 -27.48 20.79
CA GLU A 822 -8.94 -28.79 20.71
C GLU A 822 -10.28 -28.77 21.44
N TRP A 823 -10.32 -28.16 22.64
CA TRP A 823 -11.55 -28.00 23.40
C TRP A 823 -12.60 -27.15 22.65
N THR A 824 -12.16 -26.07 21.99
CA THR A 824 -13.05 -25.22 21.19
C THR A 824 -13.62 -25.95 19.99
N GLN A 825 -12.78 -26.68 19.25
CA GLN A 825 -13.24 -27.49 18.12
C GLN A 825 -14.24 -28.56 18.56
N ALA A 826 -13.99 -29.23 19.70
CA ALA A 826 -14.92 -30.21 20.27
C ALA A 826 -16.27 -29.58 20.67
N GLU A 827 -16.28 -28.39 21.28
CA GLU A 827 -17.51 -27.69 21.62
C GLU A 827 -18.28 -27.21 20.38
N LEU A 828 -17.59 -26.69 19.36
CA LEU A 828 -18.20 -26.32 18.08
C LEU A 828 -18.84 -27.54 17.40
N ALA A 829 -18.15 -28.68 17.38
CA ALA A 829 -18.69 -29.93 16.86
C ALA A 829 -19.93 -30.39 17.65
N ARG A 830 -19.93 -30.26 18.98
CA ARG A 830 -21.09 -30.56 19.83
C ARG A 830 -22.26 -29.63 19.52
N ILE A 831 -22.03 -28.34 19.37
CA ILE A 831 -23.05 -27.34 19.04
C ILE A 831 -23.65 -27.63 17.66
N GLY A 832 -22.81 -27.94 16.67
CA GLY A 832 -23.22 -28.26 15.30
C GLY A 832 -24.08 -29.53 15.15
N THR A 833 -24.19 -30.38 16.18
CA THR A 833 -25.16 -31.50 16.19
C THR A 833 -26.62 -31.04 16.30
N VAL A 834 -26.86 -29.79 16.71
CA VAL A 834 -28.20 -29.22 16.84
C VAL A 834 -28.60 -28.55 15.53
N SER A 835 -29.83 -28.81 15.06
CA SER A 835 -30.38 -28.13 13.88
C SER A 835 -30.63 -26.65 14.19
N GLN A 836 -29.90 -25.76 13.51
CA GLN A 836 -29.90 -24.29 13.72
C GLN A 836 -29.61 -23.86 15.17
N PRO A 837 -28.37 -24.02 15.63
CA PRO A 837 -27.96 -23.61 16.98
C PRO A 837 -28.15 -22.10 17.21
N GLY A 838 -28.58 -21.72 18.41
CA GLY A 838 -28.70 -20.33 18.82
C GLY A 838 -27.91 -20.01 20.07
N ILE A 839 -28.13 -18.81 20.61
CA ILE A 839 -27.42 -18.28 21.80
C ILE A 839 -27.52 -19.23 23.00
N LYS A 840 -28.63 -19.97 23.13
CA LYS A 840 -28.83 -20.93 24.23
C LYS A 840 -27.82 -22.08 24.17
N GLU A 841 -27.52 -22.59 22.98
CA GLU A 841 -26.57 -23.68 22.75
C GLU A 841 -25.12 -23.20 22.94
N PHE A 842 -24.85 -21.91 22.75
CA PHE A 842 -23.53 -21.29 22.95
C PHE A 842 -23.22 -20.97 24.42
N ALA A 843 -24.21 -21.02 25.31
CA ALA A 843 -24.12 -20.49 26.67
C ALA A 843 -22.95 -21.05 27.50
N SER A 844 -22.62 -22.34 27.35
CA SER A 844 -21.48 -22.96 28.03
C SER A 844 -20.15 -22.34 27.59
N TYR A 845 -19.99 -22.10 26.29
CA TYR A 845 -18.78 -21.53 25.73
C TYR A 845 -18.68 -20.03 26.02
N ILE A 846 -19.79 -19.29 25.95
CA ILE A 846 -19.87 -17.88 26.34
C ILE A 846 -19.42 -17.70 27.80
N ALA A 847 -19.85 -18.59 28.71
CA ALA A 847 -19.39 -18.57 30.10
C ALA A 847 -17.88 -18.85 30.23
N ALA A 848 -17.34 -19.76 29.41
CA ALA A 848 -15.90 -20.03 29.40
C ALA A 848 -15.09 -18.85 28.83
N ALA A 849 -15.57 -18.20 27.77
CA ALA A 849 -14.96 -17.01 27.19
C ALA A 849 -14.92 -15.84 28.19
N ARG A 850 -15.97 -15.67 29.02
CA ARG A 850 -15.97 -14.73 30.14
C ARG A 850 -14.85 -15.02 31.15
N VAL A 851 -14.72 -16.26 31.60
CA VAL A 851 -13.64 -16.64 32.54
C VAL A 851 -12.28 -16.35 31.92
N LEU A 852 -12.06 -16.74 30.66
CA LEU A 852 -10.80 -16.47 29.97
C LEU A 852 -10.50 -14.96 29.88
N ALA A 853 -11.51 -14.13 29.63
CA ALA A 853 -11.37 -12.67 29.62
C ALA A 853 -10.97 -12.11 30.98
N GLU A 854 -11.55 -12.62 32.07
CA GLU A 854 -11.21 -12.25 33.45
C GLU A 854 -9.75 -12.62 33.77
N ARG A 855 -9.29 -13.82 33.39
CA ARG A 855 -7.89 -14.26 33.55
C ARG A 855 -6.91 -13.42 32.74
N THR A 856 -7.29 -13.06 31.52
CA THR A 856 -6.51 -12.17 30.65
C THR A 856 -6.35 -10.79 31.30
N ALA A 857 -7.43 -10.23 31.86
CA ALA A 857 -7.37 -8.94 32.54
C ALA A 857 -6.59 -9.00 33.87
N GLU A 858 -6.67 -10.10 34.62
CA GLU A 858 -5.87 -10.36 35.82
C GLU A 858 -4.37 -10.41 35.49
N MET A 859 -3.99 -11.10 34.42
CA MET A 859 -2.61 -11.14 33.92
C MET A 859 -2.10 -9.74 33.54
N HIS A 860 -2.87 -8.98 32.76
CA HIS A 860 -2.47 -7.62 32.38
C HIS A 860 -2.36 -6.68 33.59
N ARG A 861 -3.21 -6.85 34.61
CA ARG A 861 -3.10 -6.10 35.88
C ARG A 861 -1.85 -6.50 36.67
N ALA A 862 -1.49 -7.79 36.68
CA ALA A 862 -0.25 -8.25 37.28
C ALA A 862 0.97 -7.58 36.61
N PHE A 863 1.02 -7.55 35.28
CA PHE A 863 2.08 -6.83 34.55
C PHE A 863 2.08 -5.33 34.80
N ALA A 864 0.91 -4.69 34.89
CA ALA A 864 0.80 -3.28 35.23
C ALA A 864 1.27 -2.96 36.67
N GLY A 865 1.31 -3.95 37.56
CA GLY A 865 1.82 -3.82 38.93
C GLY A 865 3.33 -3.99 39.09
N GLY A 866 4.07 -4.30 38.01
CA GLY A 866 5.51 -4.54 38.06
C GLY A 866 6.31 -3.31 38.48
N ALA A 867 7.27 -3.50 39.40
CA ALA A 867 8.13 -2.43 39.90
C ALA A 867 9.57 -2.47 39.34
N SER A 868 10.01 -3.60 38.81
CA SER A 868 11.35 -3.74 38.21
C SER A 868 11.45 -2.95 36.90
N ALA A 869 12.64 -2.44 36.58
CA ALA A 869 12.86 -1.62 35.40
C ALA A 869 12.56 -2.37 34.09
N GLU A 870 12.58 -3.71 34.12
CA GLU A 870 12.31 -4.63 33.01
C GLU A 870 10.80 -4.88 32.79
N ILE A 871 9.97 -4.75 33.83
CA ILE A 871 8.54 -5.11 33.78
C ILE A 871 7.62 -3.90 33.97
N ALA A 872 8.11 -2.84 34.62
CA ALA A 872 7.33 -1.66 34.95
C ALA A 872 6.56 -1.11 33.73
N PRO A 873 5.28 -0.74 33.92
CA PRO A 873 4.48 -0.15 32.86
C PRO A 873 5.05 1.21 32.47
N GLU A 874 4.77 1.63 31.25
CA GLU A 874 5.16 2.94 30.75
C GLU A 874 4.00 3.60 30.03
N GLN A 875 3.99 4.93 30.00
CA GLN A 875 3.13 5.66 29.08
C GLN A 875 3.80 5.67 27.69
N PRO A 876 3.09 5.30 26.63
CA PRO A 876 3.65 5.37 25.29
C PRO A 876 3.90 6.82 24.90
N THR A 877 4.87 7.02 24.00
CA THR A 877 5.11 8.30 23.33
C THR A 877 4.48 8.28 21.94
N SER A 878 4.24 9.45 21.35
CA SER A 878 3.74 9.52 19.96
C SER A 878 4.68 8.81 18.98
N ALA A 879 6.00 8.82 19.25
CA ALA A 879 6.98 8.08 18.46
C ALA A 879 6.77 6.55 18.51
N LYS A 880 6.31 6.00 19.64
CA LYS A 880 6.00 4.56 19.75
C LYS A 880 4.74 4.18 18.99
N LEU A 881 3.71 5.03 19.01
CA LEU A 881 2.50 4.83 18.20
C LEU A 881 2.80 4.94 16.70
N ALA A 882 3.61 5.93 16.30
CA ALA A 882 4.09 6.04 14.93
C ALA A 882 4.92 4.81 14.50
N ALA A 883 5.75 4.27 15.39
CA ALA A 883 6.50 3.03 15.11
C ALA A 883 5.58 1.81 14.96
N ASP A 884 4.52 1.69 15.77
CA ASP A 884 3.49 0.66 15.62
C ASP A 884 2.73 0.80 14.29
N ALA A 885 2.33 2.02 13.91
CA ALA A 885 1.69 2.30 12.63
C ALA A 885 2.62 2.01 11.44
N ALA A 886 3.89 2.41 11.51
CA ALA A 886 4.89 2.10 10.48
C ALA A 886 5.12 0.60 10.33
N ARG A 887 5.15 -0.15 11.44
CA ARG A 887 5.24 -1.61 11.41
C ARG A 887 4.02 -2.24 10.74
N LEU A 888 2.81 -1.83 11.12
CA LEU A 888 1.58 -2.31 10.48
C LEU A 888 1.58 -1.99 8.98
N ARG A 889 1.96 -0.77 8.58
CA ARG A 889 2.10 -0.38 7.17
C ARG A 889 3.06 -1.28 6.41
N ALA A 890 4.23 -1.55 6.99
CA ALA A 890 5.24 -2.43 6.39
C ALA A 890 4.73 -3.87 6.26
N GLN A 891 3.99 -4.36 7.25
CA GLN A 891 3.37 -5.68 7.21
C GLN A 891 2.27 -5.77 6.16
N VAL A 892 1.36 -4.79 6.10
CA VAL A 892 0.32 -4.70 5.07
C VAL A 892 0.97 -4.73 3.68
N LYS A 893 1.96 -3.89 3.44
CA LYS A 893 2.69 -3.85 2.16
C LYS A 893 3.31 -5.20 1.82
N ARG A 894 3.99 -5.83 2.79
CA ARG A 894 4.66 -7.13 2.59
C ARG A 894 3.65 -8.22 2.26
N THR A 895 2.61 -8.38 3.07
CA THR A 895 1.61 -9.43 2.89
C THR A 895 0.85 -9.25 1.57
N LEU A 896 0.48 -8.03 1.18
CA LEU A 896 -0.15 -7.78 -0.12
C LEU A 896 0.80 -8.06 -1.29
N SER A 897 2.09 -7.77 -1.14
CA SER A 897 3.10 -8.11 -2.15
C SER A 897 3.25 -9.63 -2.30
N THR A 898 3.30 -10.37 -1.19
CA THR A 898 3.31 -11.84 -1.20
C THR A 898 2.04 -12.40 -1.84
N LEU A 899 0.87 -11.88 -1.44
CA LEU A 899 -0.42 -12.31 -1.99
C LEU A 899 -0.48 -12.08 -3.51
N LYS A 900 0.01 -10.94 -3.99
CA LYS A 900 0.11 -10.63 -5.41
C LYS A 900 1.04 -11.59 -6.16
N HIS A 901 2.20 -11.90 -5.58
CA HIS A 901 3.17 -12.81 -6.21
C HIS A 901 2.68 -14.26 -6.24
N LYS A 902 2.02 -14.72 -5.17
CA LYS A 902 1.46 -16.07 -5.07
C LYS A 902 0.04 -16.19 -5.62
N PHE A 903 -0.50 -15.13 -6.21
CA PHE A 903 -1.89 -15.09 -6.66
C PHE A 903 -2.21 -16.25 -7.61
N VAL A 904 -1.30 -16.54 -8.54
CA VAL A 904 -1.41 -17.62 -9.53
C VAL A 904 -1.38 -19.02 -8.90
N ASP A 905 -0.77 -19.15 -7.73
CA ASP A 905 -0.67 -20.42 -7.00
C ASP A 905 -1.85 -20.64 -6.04
N LEU A 906 -2.77 -19.67 -5.95
CA LEU A 906 -3.96 -19.81 -5.13
C LEU A 906 -4.98 -20.74 -5.79
N PRO A 907 -5.75 -21.52 -5.00
CA PRO A 907 -6.93 -22.20 -5.49
C PRO A 907 -7.93 -21.24 -6.15
N GLU A 908 -8.57 -21.69 -7.25
CA GLU A 908 -9.51 -20.90 -8.08
C GLU A 908 -10.65 -20.27 -7.27
N ASP A 909 -11.11 -20.94 -6.20
CA ASP A 909 -12.15 -20.44 -5.29
C ASP A 909 -11.71 -19.26 -4.40
N LEU A 910 -10.42 -18.94 -4.38
CA LEU A 910 -9.84 -17.86 -3.57
C LEU A 910 -9.44 -16.62 -4.38
N GLU A 911 -9.41 -16.72 -5.72
CA GLU A 911 -8.99 -15.63 -6.60
C GLU A 911 -9.84 -14.36 -6.40
N GLU A 912 -11.17 -14.50 -6.36
CA GLU A 912 -12.10 -13.38 -6.17
C GLU A 912 -11.89 -12.69 -4.81
N ILE A 913 -11.68 -13.48 -3.76
CA ILE A 913 -11.48 -12.96 -2.40
C ILE A 913 -10.12 -12.27 -2.27
N ALA A 914 -9.07 -12.85 -2.87
CA ALA A 914 -7.73 -12.29 -2.91
C ALA A 914 -7.69 -10.98 -3.72
N ALA A 915 -8.33 -10.95 -4.89
CA ALA A 915 -8.43 -9.75 -5.73
C ALA A 915 -9.22 -8.65 -5.02
N SER A 916 -10.33 -9.01 -4.35
CA SER A 916 -11.08 -8.10 -3.50
C SER A 916 -10.18 -7.49 -2.42
N LEU A 917 -9.42 -8.29 -1.68
CA LEU A 917 -8.50 -7.75 -0.67
C LEU A 917 -7.42 -6.83 -1.26
N LEU A 918 -6.81 -7.19 -2.40
CA LEU A 918 -5.82 -6.36 -3.09
C LEU A 918 -6.39 -4.98 -3.49
N SER A 919 -7.68 -4.93 -3.86
CA SER A 919 -8.38 -3.68 -4.17
C SER A 919 -8.63 -2.78 -2.95
N LYS A 920 -8.57 -3.31 -1.71
CA LYS A 920 -8.91 -2.59 -0.47
C LYS A 920 -7.69 -2.02 0.27
N ARG A 921 -6.59 -1.77 -0.44
CA ARG A 921 -5.39 -1.16 0.14
C ARG A 921 -5.65 0.17 0.84
N SER A 922 -6.47 1.04 0.26
CA SER A 922 -6.83 2.34 0.87
C SER A 922 -7.52 2.18 2.22
N ALA A 923 -8.43 1.22 2.36
CA ALA A 923 -9.12 0.95 3.63
C ALA A 923 -8.14 0.46 4.70
N MET A 924 -7.16 -0.37 4.34
CA MET A 924 -6.10 -0.80 5.26
C MET A 924 -5.19 0.38 5.66
N ASP A 925 -4.84 1.24 4.70
CA ASP A 925 -4.04 2.45 4.97
C ASP A 925 -4.78 3.43 5.89
N GLU A 926 -6.11 3.52 5.80
CA GLU A 926 -6.93 4.34 6.71
C GLU A 926 -6.89 3.82 8.17
N VAL A 927 -6.88 2.49 8.38
CA VAL A 927 -6.66 1.91 9.72
C VAL A 927 -5.29 2.33 10.27
N VAL A 928 -4.24 2.27 9.42
CA VAL A 928 -2.88 2.67 9.80
C VAL A 928 -2.81 4.15 10.16
N GLN A 929 -3.37 5.02 9.32
CA GLN A 929 -3.35 6.46 9.56
C GLN A 929 -4.07 6.85 10.86
N ARG A 930 -5.21 6.20 11.17
CA ARG A 930 -5.93 6.45 12.43
C ARG A 930 -5.12 6.04 13.66
N LEU A 931 -4.31 4.99 13.58
CA LEU A 931 -3.37 4.63 14.64
C LEU A 931 -2.22 5.66 14.79
N GLU A 932 -1.69 6.15 13.66
CA GLU A 932 -0.59 7.11 13.62
C GLU A 932 -0.96 8.48 14.21
N LYS A 933 -2.19 8.95 13.95
CA LYS A 933 -2.72 10.24 14.42
C LYS A 933 -3.22 10.21 15.88
N LEU A 934 -3.15 9.06 16.57
CA LEU A 934 -3.73 8.89 17.90
C LEU A 934 -2.89 9.60 18.98
N PRO A 935 -3.50 10.41 19.87
CA PRO A 935 -2.77 11.07 20.95
C PRO A 935 -2.20 10.07 21.95
N ALA A 936 -0.90 10.14 22.22
CA ALA A 936 -0.21 9.18 23.11
C ALA A 936 -0.82 9.11 24.54
N THR A 937 -1.39 10.20 25.03
CA THR A 937 -2.11 10.28 26.31
C THR A 937 -3.36 9.40 26.38
N GLU A 938 -3.92 9.01 25.24
CA GLU A 938 -5.17 8.22 25.15
C GLU A 938 -4.93 6.73 24.86
N ALA A 939 -3.68 6.33 24.62
CA ALA A 939 -3.33 4.95 24.27
C ALA A 939 -3.33 3.98 25.47
N GLY A 940 -3.40 4.51 26.69
CA GLY A 940 -3.30 3.75 27.93
C GLY A 940 -1.89 3.26 28.22
N LEU A 941 -1.68 2.70 29.42
CA LEU A 941 -0.39 2.17 29.83
C LEU A 941 0.03 0.98 28.97
N TRP A 942 1.28 1.00 28.53
CA TRP A 942 1.93 -0.12 27.87
C TRP A 942 2.63 -0.96 28.93
N THR A 943 2.44 -2.27 28.87
CA THR A 943 2.94 -3.24 29.86
C THR A 943 3.72 -4.33 29.14
N ARG A 944 4.29 -5.27 29.89
CA ARG A 944 4.57 -6.59 29.32
C ARG A 944 3.24 -7.26 28.90
N ILE A 945 3.30 -8.05 27.85
CA ILE A 945 2.18 -8.79 27.29
C ILE A 945 2.64 -10.23 27.04
N HIS A 946 1.70 -11.13 26.79
CA HIS A 946 2.00 -12.50 26.38
C HIS A 946 2.62 -12.53 24.97
N GLY A 947 2.16 -11.69 24.05
CA GLY A 947 2.84 -11.43 22.78
C GLY A 947 2.65 -12.47 21.67
N ASP A 948 1.99 -13.60 21.96
CA ASP A 948 1.41 -14.54 20.97
C ASP A 948 0.19 -15.26 21.57
N TYR A 949 -0.76 -14.47 22.07
CA TYR A 949 -1.89 -15.01 22.83
C TYR A 949 -2.99 -15.55 21.91
N HIS A 950 -3.23 -16.86 21.96
CA HIS A 950 -4.27 -17.55 21.19
C HIS A 950 -4.73 -18.83 21.92
N LEU A 951 -5.81 -19.48 21.44
CA LEU A 951 -6.40 -20.68 22.06
C LEU A 951 -5.43 -21.88 22.19
N GLY A 952 -4.36 -21.90 21.41
CA GLY A 952 -3.31 -22.94 21.50
C GLY A 952 -2.33 -22.74 22.66
N GLN A 953 -2.26 -21.53 23.22
CA GLN A 953 -1.39 -21.19 24.36
C GLN A 953 -2.15 -21.18 25.69
N ILE A 954 -3.37 -21.73 25.71
CA ILE A 954 -4.16 -21.88 26.92
C ILE A 954 -4.47 -23.35 27.13
N LEU A 955 -4.44 -23.77 28.39
CA LEU A 955 -4.90 -25.09 28.80
C LEU A 955 -6.23 -24.98 29.52
N ARG A 956 -7.17 -25.86 29.17
CA ARG A 956 -8.44 -25.98 29.88
C ARG A 956 -8.24 -26.86 31.12
N THR A 957 -8.52 -26.33 32.29
CA THR A 957 -8.62 -27.13 33.54
C THR A 957 -10.08 -27.54 33.78
N GLU A 958 -10.38 -28.33 34.82
CA GLU A 958 -11.77 -28.78 35.08
C GLU A 958 -12.79 -27.63 35.10
N LYS A 959 -12.41 -26.44 35.63
CA LYS A 959 -13.31 -25.29 35.78
C LYS A 959 -12.71 -23.92 35.40
N ASP A 960 -11.44 -23.85 35.01
CA ASP A 960 -10.74 -22.60 34.69
C ASP A 960 -9.79 -22.75 33.48
N PHE A 961 -8.92 -21.76 33.25
CA PHE A 961 -7.85 -21.78 32.26
C PHE A 961 -6.47 -21.56 32.90
N ALA A 962 -5.43 -22.12 32.30
CA ALA A 962 -4.05 -21.77 32.58
C ALA A 962 -3.38 -21.22 31.31
N LEU A 963 -2.71 -20.08 31.44
CA LEU A 963 -2.02 -19.38 30.35
C LEU A 963 -0.56 -19.84 30.35
N LEU A 964 -0.05 -20.25 29.19
CA LEU A 964 1.31 -20.79 29.03
C LEU A 964 2.04 -20.09 27.88
N ASP A 965 3.34 -20.32 27.79
CA ASP A 965 4.20 -19.90 26.67
C ASP A 965 4.25 -18.38 26.43
N PHE A 966 4.89 -17.68 27.37
CA PHE A 966 5.07 -16.24 27.29
C PHE A 966 6.24 -15.83 26.39
N GLU A 967 6.72 -16.72 25.50
CA GLU A 967 7.83 -16.41 24.60
C GLU A 967 7.52 -15.28 23.62
N GLY A 968 6.25 -15.10 23.27
CA GLY A 968 5.81 -14.23 22.17
C GLY A 968 6.13 -14.81 20.79
N GLU A 969 5.77 -14.08 19.73
CA GLU A 969 5.91 -14.57 18.34
C GLU A 969 7.37 -14.93 17.98
N PRO A 970 7.69 -16.21 17.67
CA PRO A 970 9.08 -16.69 17.48
C PRO A 970 9.86 -16.02 16.34
N ALA A 971 9.15 -15.39 15.40
CA ALA A 971 9.77 -14.64 14.29
C ALA A 971 10.39 -13.30 14.74
N LYS A 972 10.01 -12.78 15.91
CA LYS A 972 10.52 -11.51 16.46
C LYS A 972 11.78 -11.75 17.28
N SER A 973 12.70 -10.77 17.23
CA SER A 973 13.91 -10.80 18.07
C SER A 973 13.56 -10.77 19.56
N LEU A 974 14.44 -11.30 20.41
CA LEU A 974 14.25 -11.28 21.86
C LEU A 974 14.02 -9.86 22.40
N VAL A 975 14.75 -8.88 21.86
CA VAL A 975 14.62 -7.46 22.23
C VAL A 975 13.21 -6.95 21.94
N GLU A 976 12.61 -7.32 20.81
CA GLU A 976 11.24 -6.93 20.47
C GLU A 976 10.20 -7.62 21.32
N ARG A 977 10.38 -8.91 21.61
CA ARG A 977 9.48 -9.71 22.48
C ARG A 977 9.47 -9.20 23.92
N ARG A 978 10.55 -8.53 24.36
CA ARG A 978 10.66 -7.90 25.70
C ARG A 978 10.18 -6.44 25.78
N LYS A 979 9.82 -5.79 24.66
CA LYS A 979 9.30 -4.41 24.68
C LYS A 979 7.96 -4.35 25.42
N ARG A 980 7.69 -3.23 26.09
CA ARG A 980 6.31 -2.94 26.54
C ARG A 980 5.46 -2.62 25.33
N GLN A 981 4.24 -3.10 25.35
CA GLN A 981 3.29 -2.95 24.28
C GLN A 981 1.89 -2.74 24.86
N SER A 982 0.94 -2.35 24.01
CA SER A 982 -0.45 -2.25 24.44
C SER A 982 -1.02 -3.65 24.76
N PRO A 983 -1.67 -3.83 25.93
CA PRO A 983 -2.39 -5.07 26.27
C PRO A 983 -3.47 -5.47 25.26
N LEU A 984 -3.92 -4.53 24.41
CA LEU A 984 -4.91 -4.78 23.36
C LEU A 984 -4.38 -5.70 22.26
N ARG A 985 -3.06 -5.93 22.17
CA ARG A 985 -2.48 -6.91 21.25
C ARG A 985 -2.84 -8.34 21.63
N ASP A 986 -2.78 -8.68 22.91
CA ASP A 986 -3.21 -10.00 23.40
C ASP A 986 -4.73 -10.15 23.23
N VAL A 987 -5.51 -9.10 23.49
CA VAL A 987 -6.97 -9.08 23.24
C VAL A 987 -7.26 -9.32 21.76
N ALA A 988 -6.57 -8.63 20.85
CA ALA A 988 -6.71 -8.83 19.41
C ALA A 988 -6.32 -10.26 18.99
N GLY A 989 -5.24 -10.82 19.56
CA GLY A 989 -4.81 -12.20 19.34
C GLY A 989 -5.90 -13.22 19.69
N MET A 990 -6.53 -13.08 20.87
CA MET A 990 -7.59 -14.00 21.29
C MET A 990 -8.87 -13.84 20.45
N LEU A 991 -9.29 -12.61 20.13
CA LEU A 991 -10.44 -12.36 19.27
C LEU A 991 -10.24 -12.95 17.86
N ARG A 992 -9.04 -12.79 17.28
CA ARG A 992 -8.66 -13.47 16.04
C ARG A 992 -8.67 -14.98 16.21
N SER A 993 -8.22 -15.51 17.34
CA SER A 993 -8.21 -16.95 17.61
C SER A 993 -9.62 -17.56 17.64
N PHE A 994 -10.63 -16.87 18.20
CA PHE A 994 -12.04 -17.31 18.10
C PHE A 994 -12.53 -17.29 16.66
N SER A 995 -12.26 -16.21 15.93
CA SER A 995 -12.60 -16.08 14.51
C SER A 995 -11.99 -17.20 13.67
N TYR A 996 -10.72 -17.49 13.90
CA TYR A 996 -9.97 -18.54 13.22
C TYR A 996 -10.53 -19.93 13.57
N ALA A 997 -10.84 -20.20 14.85
CA ALA A 997 -11.41 -21.48 15.28
C ALA A 997 -12.78 -21.75 14.64
N GLY A 998 -13.66 -20.75 14.60
CA GLY A 998 -14.95 -20.86 13.92
C GLY A 998 -14.79 -21.08 12.42
N ALA A 999 -13.91 -20.33 11.76
CA ALA A 999 -13.65 -20.49 10.33
C ALA A 999 -13.06 -21.88 9.99
N ALA A 1000 -12.11 -22.37 10.80
CA ALA A 1000 -11.52 -23.71 10.62
C ALA A 1000 -12.59 -24.81 10.77
N TYR A 1001 -13.44 -24.72 11.80
CA TYR A 1001 -14.56 -25.64 11.98
C TYR A 1001 -15.48 -25.65 10.75
N ALA A 1002 -15.86 -24.45 10.28
CA ALA A 1002 -16.77 -24.31 9.15
C ALA A 1002 -16.19 -24.88 7.85
N HIS A 1003 -14.88 -24.70 7.65
CA HIS A 1003 -14.16 -25.27 6.53
C HIS A 1003 -14.11 -26.81 6.60
N GLU A 1004 -13.70 -27.37 7.73
CA GLU A 1004 -13.56 -28.83 7.90
C GLU A 1004 -14.89 -29.59 7.81
N HIS A 1005 -15.99 -28.96 8.21
CA HIS A 1005 -17.32 -29.59 8.26
C HIS A 1005 -18.25 -29.16 7.12
N GLY A 1006 -17.80 -28.27 6.22
CA GLY A 1006 -18.62 -27.73 5.12
C GLY A 1006 -19.85 -26.95 5.62
N GLU A 1007 -19.74 -26.26 6.75
CA GLU A 1007 -20.85 -25.55 7.38
C GLU A 1007 -21.13 -24.20 6.71
N THR A 1008 -22.39 -23.98 6.31
CA THR A 1008 -22.85 -22.79 5.58
C THR A 1008 -24.04 -22.07 6.22
N SER A 1009 -24.59 -22.58 7.31
CA SER A 1009 -25.86 -22.11 7.92
C SER A 1009 -25.71 -20.89 8.84
N GLY A 1010 -24.58 -20.18 8.77
CA GLY A 1010 -24.36 -18.86 9.39
C GLY A 1010 -24.23 -18.83 10.92
N TRP A 1011 -24.61 -19.89 11.63
CA TRP A 1011 -24.57 -19.91 13.10
C TRP A 1011 -23.15 -19.80 13.67
N VAL A 1012 -22.12 -20.25 12.93
CA VAL A 1012 -20.72 -20.12 13.35
C VAL A 1012 -20.32 -18.64 13.43
N SER A 1013 -20.78 -17.81 12.50
CA SER A 1013 -20.56 -16.35 12.56
C SER A 1013 -21.33 -15.70 13.71
N LEU A 1014 -22.52 -16.20 14.03
CA LEU A 1014 -23.26 -15.75 15.22
C LEU A 1014 -22.53 -16.14 16.53
N TRP A 1015 -22.02 -17.37 16.60
CA TRP A 1015 -21.20 -17.84 17.72
C TRP A 1015 -19.96 -16.98 17.90
N GLU A 1016 -19.21 -16.73 16.81
CA GLU A 1016 -18.02 -15.87 16.80
C GLU A 1016 -18.36 -14.47 17.35
N ALA A 1017 -19.46 -13.87 16.89
CA ALA A 1017 -19.89 -12.55 17.30
C ALA A 1017 -20.25 -12.50 18.80
N GLU A 1018 -21.05 -13.45 19.29
CA GLU A 1018 -21.48 -13.48 20.69
C GLU A 1018 -20.31 -13.79 21.65
N VAL A 1019 -19.43 -14.72 21.28
CA VAL A 1019 -18.22 -15.04 22.07
C VAL A 1019 -17.24 -13.87 22.12
N SER A 1020 -16.98 -13.24 20.97
CA SER A 1020 -16.08 -12.08 20.89
C SER A 1020 -16.60 -10.89 21.68
N LYS A 1021 -17.90 -10.62 21.59
CA LYS A 1021 -18.60 -9.58 22.34
C LYS A 1021 -18.52 -9.84 23.85
N GLU A 1022 -18.79 -11.07 24.27
CA GLU A 1022 -18.75 -11.47 25.66
C GLU A 1022 -17.33 -11.35 26.24
N PHE A 1023 -16.34 -11.89 25.52
CA PHE A 1023 -14.93 -11.81 25.91
C PHE A 1023 -14.49 -10.35 26.08
N LEU A 1024 -14.77 -9.49 25.11
CA LEU A 1024 -14.40 -8.08 25.17
C LEU A 1024 -15.11 -7.35 26.32
N SER A 1025 -16.40 -7.60 26.52
CA SER A 1025 -17.17 -6.98 27.61
C SER A 1025 -16.68 -7.40 29.00
N ALA A 1026 -16.36 -8.69 29.18
CA ALA A 1026 -15.83 -9.22 30.43
C ALA A 1026 -14.42 -8.69 30.70
N TYR A 1027 -13.58 -8.60 29.66
CA TYR A 1027 -12.26 -8.00 29.75
C TYR A 1027 -12.31 -6.52 30.14
N GLU A 1028 -13.20 -5.73 29.52
CA GLU A 1028 -13.43 -4.32 29.88
C GLU A 1028 -13.84 -4.17 31.35
N ALA A 1029 -14.76 -5.01 31.83
CA ALA A 1029 -15.21 -4.99 33.21
C ALA A 1029 -14.06 -5.30 34.20
N ALA A 1030 -13.24 -6.30 33.90
CA ALA A 1030 -12.15 -6.75 34.77
C ALA A 1030 -10.89 -5.85 34.70
N SER A 1031 -10.71 -5.09 33.62
CA SER A 1031 -9.53 -4.22 33.39
C SER A 1031 -9.73 -2.75 33.83
N GLY A 1032 -10.89 -2.42 34.41
CA GLY A 1032 -11.15 -1.10 35.01
C GLY A 1032 -12.05 -0.16 34.21
N GLY A 1033 -12.79 -0.65 33.21
CA GLY A 1033 -13.83 0.11 32.50
C GLY A 1033 -13.86 -0.12 30.98
N ARG A 1034 -14.88 0.46 30.32
CA ARG A 1034 -15.05 0.36 28.86
C ARG A 1034 -13.88 0.99 28.11
N LEU A 1035 -13.52 0.41 26.95
CA LEU A 1035 -12.52 1.01 26.07
C LEU A 1035 -13.03 2.33 25.49
N SER A 1036 -12.18 3.37 25.57
CA SER A 1036 -12.39 4.65 24.89
C SER A 1036 -12.40 4.48 23.37
N ALA A 1037 -12.90 5.49 22.65
CA ALA A 1037 -12.88 5.49 21.18
C ALA A 1037 -11.48 5.26 20.62
N SER A 1038 -10.47 5.92 21.19
CA SER A 1038 -9.06 5.81 20.78
C SER A 1038 -8.52 4.39 21.01
N ARG A 1039 -8.84 3.76 22.15
CA ARG A 1039 -8.45 2.37 22.40
C ARG A 1039 -9.18 1.37 21.49
N ARG A 1040 -10.39 1.69 21.01
CA ARG A 1040 -11.07 0.88 19.96
C ARG A 1040 -10.38 1.00 18.60
N VAL A 1041 -9.87 2.19 18.24
CA VAL A 1041 -9.05 2.37 17.03
C VAL A 1041 -7.78 1.51 17.12
N MET A 1042 -7.10 1.52 18.27
CA MET A 1042 -5.93 0.66 18.49
C MET A 1042 -6.28 -0.82 18.36
N LEU A 1043 -7.40 -1.26 18.96
CA LEU A 1043 -7.86 -2.64 18.85
C LEU A 1043 -8.12 -3.03 17.38
N GLN A 1044 -8.77 -2.16 16.60
CA GLN A 1044 -8.98 -2.40 15.16
C GLN A 1044 -7.66 -2.56 14.41
N ALA A 1045 -6.67 -1.70 14.69
CA ALA A 1045 -5.37 -1.79 14.06
C ALA A 1045 -4.61 -3.07 14.42
N TYR A 1046 -4.66 -3.50 15.68
CA TYR A 1046 -4.00 -4.74 16.12
C TYR A 1046 -4.72 -6.01 15.64
N LEU A 1047 -6.05 -5.96 15.47
CA LEU A 1047 -6.80 -7.03 14.79
C LEU A 1047 -6.35 -7.16 13.33
N LEU A 1048 -6.19 -6.04 12.63
CA LEU A 1048 -5.66 -6.03 11.26
C LEU A 1048 -4.22 -6.56 11.21
N GLU A 1049 -3.35 -6.12 12.13
CA GLU A 1049 -1.96 -6.59 12.22
C GLU A 1049 -1.88 -8.11 12.38
N LYS A 1050 -2.68 -8.68 13.29
CA LYS A 1050 -2.70 -10.13 13.51
C LYS A 1050 -3.32 -10.88 12.32
N ALA A 1051 -4.36 -10.34 11.69
CA ALA A 1051 -4.95 -10.96 10.50
C ALA A 1051 -3.97 -10.95 9.29
N MET A 1052 -3.19 -9.87 9.11
CA MET A 1052 -2.15 -9.81 8.07
C MET A 1052 -0.98 -10.75 8.34
N TYR A 1053 -0.67 -10.99 9.62
CA TYR A 1053 0.30 -12.01 10.04
C TYR A 1053 -0.18 -13.41 9.67
N GLU A 1054 -1.42 -13.74 10.03
CA GLU A 1054 -2.06 -15.03 9.71
C GLU A 1054 -2.09 -15.26 8.19
N LEU A 1055 -2.47 -14.26 7.40
CA LEU A 1055 -2.47 -14.35 5.95
C LEU A 1055 -1.08 -14.67 5.39
N GLN A 1056 -0.05 -13.93 5.83
CA GLN A 1056 1.32 -14.19 5.40
C GLN A 1056 1.75 -15.62 5.74
N TYR A 1057 1.43 -16.08 6.97
CA TYR A 1057 1.77 -17.42 7.42
C TYR A 1057 1.10 -18.52 6.58
N GLU A 1058 -0.20 -18.39 6.29
CA GLU A 1058 -0.91 -19.39 5.47
C GLU A 1058 -0.46 -19.36 4.01
N LEU A 1059 -0.18 -18.18 3.44
CA LEU A 1059 0.41 -18.08 2.11
C LEU A 1059 1.76 -18.80 2.01
N ASP A 1060 2.55 -18.81 3.09
CA ASP A 1060 3.86 -19.46 3.12
C ASP A 1060 3.81 -20.95 3.46
N SER A 1061 2.85 -21.37 4.30
CA SER A 1061 2.85 -22.71 4.88
C SER A 1061 1.75 -23.61 4.32
N ARG A 1062 0.53 -23.08 4.13
CA ARG A 1062 -0.67 -23.84 3.73
C ARG A 1062 -1.61 -22.97 2.86
N PRO A 1063 -1.29 -22.72 1.58
CA PRO A 1063 -2.05 -21.77 0.75
C PRO A 1063 -3.56 -22.03 0.69
N THR A 1064 -3.99 -23.30 0.73
CA THR A 1064 -5.43 -23.70 0.79
C THR A 1064 -6.19 -23.14 2.01
N TRP A 1065 -5.49 -22.82 3.10
CA TRP A 1065 -6.07 -22.24 4.31
C TRP A 1065 -6.10 -20.70 4.28
N ALA A 1066 -5.51 -20.05 3.27
CA ALA A 1066 -5.46 -18.59 3.15
C ALA A 1066 -6.86 -17.94 3.08
N HIS A 1067 -7.89 -18.70 2.68
CA HIS A 1067 -9.28 -18.24 2.66
C HIS A 1067 -9.79 -17.76 4.03
N ILE A 1068 -9.29 -18.34 5.12
CA ILE A 1068 -9.66 -17.98 6.50
C ILE A 1068 -9.22 -16.56 6.83
N PRO A 1069 -7.91 -16.21 6.80
CA PRO A 1069 -7.48 -14.85 7.07
C PRO A 1069 -7.93 -13.86 5.99
N LEU A 1070 -8.03 -14.24 4.71
CA LEU A 1070 -8.58 -13.36 3.66
C LEU A 1070 -9.98 -12.85 4.00
N ARG A 1071 -10.91 -13.76 4.31
CA ARG A 1071 -12.28 -13.40 4.72
C ARG A 1071 -12.29 -12.62 6.04
N GLY A 1072 -11.42 -12.99 6.98
CA GLY A 1072 -11.25 -12.29 8.25
C GLY A 1072 -10.88 -10.82 8.07
N ILE A 1073 -9.93 -10.51 7.19
CA ILE A 1073 -9.50 -9.14 6.90
C ILE A 1073 -10.63 -8.34 6.25
N LEU A 1074 -11.32 -8.91 5.25
CA LEU A 1074 -12.45 -8.23 4.60
C LEU A 1074 -13.58 -7.89 5.59
N ARG A 1075 -13.88 -8.77 6.56
CA ARG A 1075 -14.82 -8.46 7.66
C ARG A 1075 -14.33 -7.32 8.54
N LEU A 1076 -13.06 -7.31 8.92
CA LEU A 1076 -12.47 -6.25 9.76
C LEU A 1076 -12.52 -4.86 9.09
N LEU A 1077 -12.49 -4.83 7.76
CA LEU A 1077 -12.66 -3.61 6.96
C LEU A 1077 -14.13 -3.20 6.77
N GLY A 1078 -15.10 -4.00 7.26
CA GLY A 1078 -16.54 -3.71 7.15
C GLY A 1078 -17.17 -4.12 5.82
N ILE A 1079 -16.59 -5.09 5.11
CA ILE A 1079 -16.89 -5.37 3.69
C ILE A 1079 -17.43 -6.80 3.47
N ALA A 1080 -17.61 -7.59 4.53
CA ALA A 1080 -18.24 -8.90 4.46
C ALA A 1080 -19.46 -8.97 5.39
N GLY A 1081 -20.63 -8.95 4.75
CA GLY A 1081 -21.97 -8.96 5.31
C GLY A 1081 -22.94 -8.55 4.21
#